data_AF-A0AAD6MWB3-F1
#
_entry.id   AF-A0AAD6MWB3-F1
#
_cell.length_a   1.000
_cell.length_b   1.000
_cell.length_c   1.000
_cell.angle_alpha   90.00
_cell.angle_beta   90.00
_cell.angle_gamma   90.00
#
_symmetry.space_group_name_H-M   'P 1'
#
loop_
_entity.id
_entity.type
_entity.pdbx_description
1 polymer ?
#
loop_
_entity_poly.entity_id
_entity_poly.type
_entity_poly.pdbx_seq_one_letter_code
_entity_poly.pdbx_strand_id
1 'polypeptide(L)'
;MMHSTIEPKYRIGVDVGGTNTDAVLISLDPISVIASHKAPTTPDVTTGITNAVTTVIDVSKVSLSSIGCVIVGTTHFVNAVVQRAPSLRRVGVIRLCGGSTEGFGRGIPPFIDFPADLRACIESSQVYFCNGGYQISGMEISPLDAEEIEGIATDLIKNDIWNVVISGMYAPLNDAQEIEAKDILLKAMINQSESKIKPRITLSHEVSGLGFLARENAAILNATLRPLAERTIYGFQKAMEDIFQGDDYTLYLTQNDGSVLSAPEAINLPIRTFNSGPTNSIRGGELLWRVAAGVDGKEQTSRTEALIVIDIGGTTSDSGLLLPNGLPRMSSVMSFVGGVRTNFALPAVESIGLGGGSIIRIAENGEVTVGADSVALELLDKAKLFGGEFLTSTDIVAASEIHNPTAHNPFQGMGQPELLADITVDMVKKAQVAMRSKIEELVDRTKIQKGDVDVLIVGGGAPIIRTDEPLAGVRMVRTVNGGEVANAVGAAISRVSGVIDTVVDTSNRTIKEAREDVIELAIEKAAANGAKRDSIQIVEITMLPIQYVDAKARMVIRAAGELDAVAQQKASNESMEIASLKDELPEERKGELAALIQEEKVDIHTYKPDVKDKQWIISTTDLEFIARGCKILGCGGGGDPYQEYLKARALLQRHPGTVKVVSAEYFSDDCLIGWTGCMGSPEVSMERLENDECLKAHGELMRVTQSPPVSGFLALEIGGGNGVLNLGVSAHYGVPCLDADYMGRAYPTFSQVTPNVYGAPSGDALVPATIASGDGTFITMTKSRTDKLVDRALRAACVEMGCRVGKAGPPKSARIVREQAITGTISLAWWIGRAVALEKNINDKAQRIIDEVGGSESAAILGQGKITSVERVLKTGHTYGVLEVEGILSDSTKALIKIPFKNENAFVEAVCDGESRILASVPDIIAVIDAETGLGLGTPEYKYGLKVVIIAIAASPRWTDTERGMQLGGPGSMGFDEVKYTPIGKYSKPRSIIEVFG
;
A
#
# COMPACT_ATOMS: atom_id res chain seq x y z
N MET A 1 -51.20 23.97 -12.41
CA MET A 1 -50.79 22.91 -13.35
C MET A 1 -49.83 22.01 -12.60
N MET A 2 -50.13 20.72 -12.52
CA MET A 2 -49.25 19.72 -11.90
C MET A 2 -48.02 19.54 -12.80
N HIS A 3 -46.83 19.92 -12.34
CA HIS A 3 -45.60 19.41 -12.94
C HIS A 3 -45.55 17.91 -12.65
N SER A 4 -45.82 17.08 -13.67
CA SER A 4 -45.49 15.66 -13.58
C SER A 4 -43.97 15.58 -13.53
N THR A 5 -43.42 15.16 -12.39
CA THR A 5 -42.02 14.75 -12.24
C THR A 5 -41.76 13.58 -13.19
N ILE A 6 -41.24 13.87 -14.37
CA ILE A 6 -40.74 12.86 -15.31
C ILE A 6 -39.46 12.33 -14.66
N GLU A 7 -39.42 11.05 -14.31
CA GLU A 7 -38.17 10.42 -13.89
C GLU A 7 -37.12 10.62 -14.99
N PRO A 8 -35.93 11.16 -14.66
CA PRO A 8 -34.91 11.44 -15.66
C PRO A 8 -34.46 10.13 -16.33
N LYS A 9 -34.61 10.06 -17.66
CA LYS A 9 -34.35 8.86 -18.45
C LYS A 9 -32.90 8.73 -18.92
N TYR A 10 -32.12 9.81 -18.81
CA TYR A 10 -30.77 9.88 -19.36
C TYR A 10 -29.73 10.35 -18.34
N ARG A 11 -28.49 9.90 -18.54
CA ARG A 11 -27.31 10.35 -17.78
C ARG A 11 -26.17 10.67 -18.73
N ILE A 12 -25.36 11.65 -18.36
CA ILE A 12 -24.10 11.96 -19.04
C ILE A 12 -22.94 11.43 -18.20
N GLY A 13 -22.06 10.65 -18.82
CA GLY A 13 -20.77 10.30 -18.26
C GLY A 13 -19.66 11.02 -19.01
N VAL A 14 -18.70 11.58 -18.29
CA VAL A 14 -17.52 12.23 -18.84
C VAL A 14 -16.29 11.65 -18.16
N ASP A 15 -15.25 11.33 -18.91
CA ASP A 15 -13.96 10.93 -18.38
C ASP A 15 -12.86 11.82 -18.96
N VAL A 16 -12.17 12.55 -18.09
CA VAL A 16 -11.05 13.43 -18.45
C VAL A 16 -9.74 12.71 -18.14
N GLY A 17 -9.18 12.08 -19.15
CA GLY A 17 -7.86 11.46 -19.12
C GLY A 17 -6.73 12.44 -19.46
N GLY A 18 -5.49 11.94 -19.44
CA GLY A 18 -4.32 12.74 -19.84
C GLY A 18 -4.19 12.99 -21.35
N THR A 19 -4.87 12.20 -22.18
CA THR A 19 -4.81 12.28 -23.66
C THR A 19 -6.12 12.71 -24.29
N ASN A 20 -7.23 12.09 -23.87
CA ASN A 20 -8.56 12.39 -24.39
C ASN A 20 -9.54 12.72 -23.26
N THR A 21 -10.50 13.57 -23.61
CA THR A 21 -11.75 13.75 -22.89
C THR A 21 -12.84 13.01 -23.65
N ASP A 22 -13.44 12.04 -22.96
CA ASP A 22 -14.50 11.18 -23.50
C ASP A 22 -15.83 11.55 -22.83
N ALA A 23 -16.90 11.66 -23.61
CA ALA A 23 -18.24 11.93 -23.10
C ALA A 23 -19.28 11.03 -23.76
N VAL A 24 -20.27 10.57 -22.99
CA VAL A 24 -21.37 9.74 -23.47
C VAL A 24 -22.69 10.15 -22.85
N LEU A 25 -23.77 10.00 -23.61
CA LEU A 25 -25.14 10.05 -23.12
C LEU A 25 -25.72 8.64 -23.15
N ILE A 26 -26.21 8.16 -22.00
CA ILE A 26 -26.86 6.85 -21.89
C ILE A 26 -28.35 7.00 -21.58
N SER A 27 -29.17 6.13 -22.15
CA SER A 27 -30.53 5.85 -21.67
C SER A 27 -30.45 4.88 -20.50
N LEU A 28 -31.37 5.00 -19.53
CA LEU A 28 -31.49 4.08 -18.40
C LEU A 28 -32.49 2.94 -18.64
N ASP A 29 -33.43 3.12 -19.56
CA ASP A 29 -34.45 2.11 -19.88
C ASP A 29 -34.81 2.09 -21.37
N PRO A 30 -34.35 1.08 -22.14
CA PRO A 30 -33.29 0.12 -21.76
C PRO A 30 -31.92 0.80 -21.69
N ILE A 31 -31.01 0.26 -20.87
CA ILE A 31 -29.64 0.79 -20.76
C ILE A 31 -28.93 0.68 -22.11
N SER A 32 -28.58 1.82 -22.70
CA SER A 32 -27.94 1.90 -24.02
C SER A 32 -27.21 3.23 -24.24
N VAL A 33 -26.13 3.22 -25.03
CA VAL A 33 -25.42 4.43 -25.44
C VAL A 33 -26.18 5.10 -26.57
N ILE A 34 -26.53 6.37 -26.40
CA ILE A 34 -27.30 7.17 -27.35
C ILE A 34 -26.39 8.03 -28.24
N ALA A 35 -25.39 8.65 -27.62
CA ALA A 35 -24.39 9.47 -28.30
C ALA A 35 -23.06 9.40 -27.54
N SER A 36 -21.95 9.53 -28.26
CA SER A 36 -20.60 9.63 -27.70
C SER A 36 -19.80 10.71 -28.41
N HIS A 37 -18.82 11.27 -27.70
CA HIS A 37 -17.86 12.20 -28.24
C HIS A 37 -16.49 11.97 -27.60
N LYS A 38 -15.43 12.05 -28.42
CA LYS A 38 -14.04 11.90 -27.99
C LYS A 38 -13.24 13.04 -28.59
N ALA A 39 -12.56 13.79 -27.72
CA ALA A 39 -11.74 14.93 -28.12
C ALA A 39 -10.38 14.88 -27.41
N PRO A 40 -9.33 15.54 -27.94
CA PRO A 40 -8.08 15.74 -27.20
C PRO A 40 -8.33 16.51 -25.89
N THR A 41 -7.65 16.12 -24.81
CA THR A 41 -7.75 16.83 -23.53
C THR A 41 -7.17 18.24 -23.65
N THR A 42 -7.89 19.25 -23.16
CA THR A 42 -7.46 20.65 -23.16
C THR A 42 -6.69 21.02 -21.89
N PRO A 43 -5.77 22.01 -21.92
CA PRO A 43 -5.07 22.48 -20.72
C PRO A 43 -6.03 23.03 -19.64
N ASP A 44 -7.08 23.73 -20.07
CA ASP A 44 -8.21 24.04 -19.19
C ASP A 44 -9.22 22.91 -19.24
N VAL A 45 -9.27 22.12 -18.16
CA VAL A 45 -10.15 20.97 -18.03
C VAL A 45 -11.63 21.39 -18.10
N THR A 46 -11.97 22.58 -17.58
CA THR A 46 -13.35 23.07 -17.55
C THR A 46 -13.90 23.25 -18.96
N THR A 47 -13.17 23.98 -19.80
CA THR A 47 -13.53 24.18 -21.22
C THR A 47 -13.63 22.85 -21.98
N GLY A 48 -12.72 21.91 -21.71
CA GLY A 48 -12.74 20.59 -22.34
C GLY A 48 -14.01 19.80 -22.02
N ILE A 49 -14.44 19.79 -20.75
CA ILE A 49 -15.69 19.17 -20.32
C ILE A 49 -16.89 19.88 -20.96
N THR A 50 -16.94 21.21 -20.91
CA THR A 50 -18.03 22.00 -21.52
C THR A 50 -18.23 21.61 -22.98
N ASN A 51 -17.15 21.63 -23.77
CA ASN A 51 -17.22 21.29 -25.19
C ASN A 51 -17.70 19.85 -25.42
N ALA A 52 -17.20 18.90 -24.63
CA ALA A 52 -17.58 17.50 -24.77
C ALA A 52 -19.06 17.26 -24.42
N VAL A 53 -19.54 17.84 -23.31
CA VAL A 53 -20.94 17.74 -22.87
C VAL A 53 -21.88 18.39 -23.88
N THR A 54 -21.60 19.62 -24.32
CA THR A 54 -22.42 20.33 -25.32
C THR A 54 -22.49 19.54 -26.63
N THR A 55 -21.37 19.00 -27.11
CA THR A 55 -21.34 18.22 -28.36
C THR A 55 -22.21 16.97 -28.27
N VAL A 56 -22.15 16.22 -27.17
CA VAL A 56 -22.98 15.01 -26.98
C VAL A 56 -24.47 15.36 -26.92
N ILE A 57 -24.82 16.47 -26.24
CA ILE A 57 -26.21 16.96 -26.18
C ILE A 57 -26.70 17.32 -27.59
N ASP A 58 -25.93 18.10 -28.34
CA ASP A 58 -26.27 18.54 -29.71
C ASP A 58 -26.45 17.36 -30.68
N VAL A 59 -25.57 16.36 -30.61
CA VAL A 59 -25.64 15.15 -31.44
C VAL A 59 -26.85 14.30 -31.07
N SER A 60 -27.16 14.17 -29.77
CA SER A 60 -28.26 13.34 -29.28
C SER A 60 -29.66 13.90 -29.56
N LYS A 61 -29.79 15.23 -29.65
CA LYS A 61 -31.08 15.96 -29.74
C LYS A 61 -32.06 15.64 -28.60
N VAL A 62 -31.55 15.22 -27.44
CA VAL A 62 -32.35 14.95 -26.24
C VAL A 62 -32.63 16.25 -25.49
N SER A 63 -33.82 16.36 -24.88
CA SER A 63 -34.19 17.51 -24.05
C SER A 63 -33.36 17.56 -22.77
N LEU A 64 -32.82 18.73 -22.41
CA LEU A 64 -32.03 18.95 -21.19
C LEU A 64 -32.77 18.50 -19.93
N SER A 65 -34.06 18.83 -19.81
CA SER A 65 -34.96 18.40 -18.73
C SER A 65 -35.14 16.88 -18.54
N SER A 66 -34.66 16.06 -19.48
CA SER A 66 -34.70 14.59 -19.38
C SER A 66 -33.38 13.97 -18.88
N ILE A 67 -32.34 14.79 -18.71
CA ILE A 67 -31.02 14.39 -18.22
C ILE A 67 -30.98 14.63 -16.71
N GLY A 68 -30.85 13.57 -15.92
CA GLY A 68 -30.91 13.69 -14.46
C GLY A 68 -29.60 14.08 -13.80
N CYS A 69 -28.47 13.65 -14.37
CA CYS A 69 -27.16 13.94 -13.81
C CYS A 69 -26.03 13.90 -14.85
N VAL A 70 -24.94 14.57 -14.47
CA VAL A 70 -23.64 14.54 -15.15
C VAL A 70 -22.63 13.95 -14.17
N ILE A 71 -21.91 12.92 -14.60
CA ILE A 71 -20.91 12.21 -13.79
C ILE A 71 -19.54 12.40 -14.43
N VAL A 72 -18.60 13.00 -13.71
CA VAL A 72 -17.27 13.34 -14.21
C VAL A 72 -16.19 12.50 -13.54
N GLY A 73 -15.49 11.68 -14.31
CA GLY A 73 -14.18 11.12 -13.98
C GLY A 73 -13.08 12.10 -14.34
N THR A 74 -12.08 12.29 -13.47
CA THR A 74 -10.94 13.15 -13.77
C THR A 74 -9.66 12.65 -13.12
N THR A 75 -8.56 12.74 -13.87
CA THR A 75 -7.20 12.48 -13.39
C THR A 75 -6.47 13.75 -12.93
N HIS A 76 -7.15 14.91 -12.95
CA HIS A 76 -6.52 16.22 -12.70
C HIS A 76 -5.81 16.31 -11.34
N PHE A 77 -6.42 15.79 -10.27
CA PHE A 77 -5.86 15.91 -8.92
C PHE A 77 -4.66 15.00 -8.66
N VAL A 78 -4.66 13.77 -9.20
CA VAL A 78 -3.51 12.88 -9.08
C VAL A 78 -2.32 13.44 -9.86
N ASN A 79 -2.56 14.01 -11.04
CA ASN A 79 -1.54 14.65 -11.86
C ASN A 79 -0.91 15.85 -11.12
N ALA A 80 -1.70 16.63 -10.38
CA ALA A 80 -1.17 17.73 -9.58
C ALA A 80 -0.15 17.25 -8.52
N VAL A 81 -0.39 16.11 -7.87
CA VAL A 81 0.56 15.51 -6.91
C VAL A 81 1.79 14.95 -7.63
N VAL A 82 1.59 14.19 -8.70
CA VAL A 82 2.68 13.54 -9.45
C VAL A 82 3.61 14.58 -10.10
N GLN A 83 3.06 15.67 -10.64
CA GLN A 83 3.80 16.73 -11.34
C GLN A 83 4.30 17.84 -10.40
N ARG A 84 4.07 17.74 -9.09
CA ARG A 84 4.44 18.76 -8.10
C ARG A 84 3.84 20.14 -8.43
N ALA A 85 2.56 20.17 -8.76
CA ALA A 85 1.92 21.37 -9.29
C ALA A 85 2.02 22.57 -8.32
N PRO A 86 2.25 23.80 -8.82
CA PRO A 86 2.29 25.02 -7.98
C PRO A 86 0.99 25.34 -7.23
N SER A 87 -0.11 24.66 -7.59
CA SER A 87 -1.40 24.77 -6.91
C SER A 87 -1.47 23.99 -5.59
N LEU A 88 -0.49 23.14 -5.29
CA LEU A 88 -0.37 22.50 -3.99
C LEU A 88 -0.09 23.55 -2.90
N ARG A 89 -0.47 23.25 -1.65
CA ARG A 89 -0.40 24.17 -0.52
C ARG A 89 0.19 23.47 0.69
N ARG A 90 0.90 24.24 1.53
CA ARG A 90 1.48 23.72 2.77
C ARG A 90 0.39 23.24 3.72
N VAL A 91 0.69 22.17 4.45
CA VAL A 91 -0.24 21.50 5.36
C VAL A 91 0.35 21.43 6.76
N GLY A 92 -0.35 21.99 7.76
CA GLY A 92 -0.07 21.78 9.17
C GLY A 92 -0.63 20.43 9.65
N VAL A 93 0.02 19.78 10.60
CA VAL A 93 -0.37 18.44 11.07
C VAL A 93 -0.51 18.44 12.60
N ILE A 94 -1.66 17.99 13.09
CA ILE A 94 -1.95 17.79 14.50
C ILE A 94 -2.17 16.30 14.73
N ARG A 95 -1.37 15.69 15.61
CA ARG A 95 -1.54 14.31 16.04
C ARG A 95 -2.16 14.24 17.43
N LEU A 96 -3.27 13.52 17.58
CA LEU A 96 -3.85 13.20 18.88
C LEU A 96 -3.26 11.86 19.34
N CYS A 97 -2.25 11.92 20.20
CA CYS A 97 -1.35 10.79 20.46
C CYS A 97 -0.88 10.62 21.90
N GLY A 98 -1.51 11.26 22.88
CA GLY A 98 -1.07 11.19 24.29
C GLY A 98 -0.21 12.37 24.75
N GLY A 99 -0.20 13.48 24.01
CA GLY A 99 0.47 14.72 24.40
C GLY A 99 1.88 14.89 23.85
N SER A 100 2.45 16.07 24.10
CA SER A 100 3.74 16.50 23.55
C SER A 100 4.96 15.92 24.27
N THR A 101 4.79 15.24 25.42
CA THR A 101 5.88 14.69 26.25
C THR A 101 5.90 13.17 26.27
N GLU A 102 4.75 12.53 26.48
CA GLU A 102 4.62 11.07 26.61
C GLU A 102 3.88 10.44 25.42
N GLY A 103 3.55 11.23 24.40
CA GLY A 103 2.76 10.78 23.28
C GLY A 103 3.49 9.84 22.31
N PHE A 104 2.70 8.95 21.73
CA PHE A 104 3.11 7.95 20.75
C PHE A 104 3.45 8.58 19.38
N GLY A 105 4.40 7.96 18.65
CA GLY A 105 4.75 8.38 17.29
C GLY A 105 5.62 9.64 17.16
N ARG A 106 6.04 10.26 18.27
CA ARG A 106 6.92 11.46 18.28
C ARG A 106 8.27 11.23 17.61
N GLY A 107 8.77 9.99 17.63
CA GLY A 107 10.00 9.59 16.95
C GLY A 107 9.88 9.55 15.42
N ILE A 108 8.66 9.59 14.87
CA ILE A 108 8.38 9.52 13.44
C ILE A 108 7.69 10.82 13.02
N PRO A 109 8.44 11.87 12.62
CA PRO A 109 7.81 13.12 12.21
C PRO A 109 6.94 12.90 10.95
N PRO A 110 5.83 13.64 10.78
CA PRO A 110 5.10 13.70 9.51
C PRO A 110 6.05 14.07 8.36
N PHE A 111 5.67 13.71 7.13
CA PHE A 111 6.45 13.91 5.90
C PHE A 111 7.78 13.16 5.82
N ILE A 112 8.19 12.40 6.84
CA ILE A 112 9.51 11.76 6.89
C ILE A 112 9.79 10.89 5.66
N ASP A 113 8.76 10.20 5.13
CA ASP A 113 8.83 9.27 4.00
C ASP A 113 8.27 9.81 2.69
N PHE A 114 8.06 11.13 2.61
CA PHE A 114 7.69 11.78 1.36
C PHE A 114 8.94 12.02 0.50
N PRO A 115 8.81 11.92 -0.83
CA PRO A 115 9.85 12.38 -1.74
C PRO A 115 10.24 13.83 -1.44
N ALA A 116 11.55 14.11 -1.42
CA ALA A 116 12.10 15.42 -1.04
C ALA A 116 11.52 16.58 -1.85
N ASP A 117 11.28 16.36 -3.15
CA ASP A 117 10.71 17.33 -4.08
C ASP A 117 9.25 17.68 -3.75
N LEU A 118 8.43 16.68 -3.44
CA LEU A 118 7.05 16.88 -3.01
C LEU A 118 7.01 17.53 -1.62
N ARG A 119 7.82 17.02 -0.69
CA ARG A 119 7.93 17.53 0.68
C ARG A 119 8.24 19.02 0.69
N ALA A 120 9.19 19.48 -0.14
CA ALA A 120 9.52 20.90 -0.26
C ALA A 120 8.33 21.80 -0.65
N CYS A 121 7.35 21.25 -1.40
CA CYS A 121 6.15 21.97 -1.84
C CYS A 121 5.03 22.01 -0.79
N ILE A 122 4.89 20.97 0.03
CA ILE A 122 3.68 20.77 0.87
C ILE A 122 3.95 20.72 2.39
N GLU A 123 5.19 20.51 2.82
CA GLU A 123 5.51 20.44 4.24
C GLU A 123 5.37 21.80 4.90
N SER A 124 4.70 21.84 6.05
CA SER A 124 4.75 22.97 6.97
C SER A 124 5.71 22.67 8.12
N SER A 125 6.33 23.69 8.69
CA SER A 125 7.05 23.55 9.98
C SER A 125 6.11 23.30 11.16
N GLN A 126 4.79 23.43 10.96
CA GLN A 126 3.76 23.35 11.99
C GLN A 126 3.29 21.90 12.18
N VAL A 127 3.99 21.18 13.05
CA VAL A 127 3.64 19.81 13.49
C VAL A 127 3.42 19.81 14.99
N TYR A 128 2.26 19.33 15.43
CA TYR A 128 1.85 19.31 16.84
C TYR A 128 1.52 17.89 17.29
N PHE A 129 1.97 17.56 18.51
CA PHE A 129 1.68 16.29 19.18
C PHE A 129 0.87 16.62 20.43
N CYS A 130 -0.42 16.30 20.42
CA CYS A 130 -1.40 16.77 21.38
C CYS A 130 -1.98 15.62 22.21
N ASN A 131 -2.59 15.99 23.33
CA ASN A 131 -3.39 15.06 24.12
C ASN A 131 -4.60 14.55 23.28
N GLY A 132 -5.14 13.40 23.67
CA GLY A 132 -6.08 12.62 22.87
C GLY A 132 -5.48 11.33 22.30
N GLY A 133 -6.23 10.68 21.41
CA GLY A 133 -5.98 9.35 20.88
C GLY A 133 -6.64 8.26 21.71
N TYR A 134 -6.93 7.12 21.07
CA TYR A 134 -7.50 5.93 21.71
C TYR A 134 -6.52 4.75 21.67
N GLN A 135 -6.75 3.77 22.53
CA GLN A 135 -6.16 2.43 22.47
C GLN A 135 -7.04 1.49 21.64
N ILE A 136 -6.53 0.33 21.25
CA ILE A 136 -7.32 -0.70 20.55
C ILE A 136 -8.52 -1.22 21.37
N SER A 137 -8.46 -1.06 22.69
CA SER A 137 -9.57 -1.36 23.59
C SER A 137 -10.74 -0.40 23.41
N GLY A 138 -10.52 0.79 22.83
CA GLY A 138 -11.45 1.92 22.79
C GLY A 138 -11.29 2.90 23.96
N MET A 139 -10.42 2.58 24.93
CA MET A 139 -10.08 3.50 26.02
C MET A 139 -9.25 4.67 25.50
N GLU A 140 -9.41 5.84 26.09
CA GLU A 140 -8.58 7.02 25.78
C GLU A 140 -7.13 6.77 26.22
N ILE A 141 -6.17 7.20 25.39
CA ILE A 141 -4.76 7.33 25.79
C ILE A 141 -4.64 8.49 26.77
N SER A 142 -5.29 9.61 26.46
CA SER A 142 -5.42 10.80 27.29
C SER A 142 -6.67 11.59 26.86
N PRO A 143 -7.27 12.41 27.74
CA PRO A 143 -8.35 13.31 27.34
C PRO A 143 -7.85 14.40 26.39
N LEU A 144 -8.73 14.95 25.56
CA LEU A 144 -8.41 16.10 24.71
C LEU A 144 -8.20 17.37 25.56
N ASP A 145 -7.20 18.17 25.23
CA ASP A 145 -6.95 19.47 25.88
C ASP A 145 -7.38 20.62 24.95
N ALA A 146 -8.48 21.29 25.30
CA ALA A 146 -9.03 22.36 24.48
C ALA A 146 -8.11 23.60 24.43
N GLU A 147 -7.44 23.95 25.52
CA GLU A 147 -6.53 25.11 25.57
C GLU A 147 -5.30 24.88 24.68
N GLU A 148 -4.80 23.65 24.64
CA GLU A 148 -3.73 23.24 23.74
C GLU A 148 -4.13 23.45 22.26
N ILE A 149 -5.33 23.02 21.86
CA ILE A 149 -5.84 23.19 20.49
C ILE A 149 -6.09 24.66 20.14
N GLU A 150 -6.60 25.46 21.08
CA GLU A 150 -6.80 26.90 20.89
C GLU A 150 -5.46 27.65 20.69
N GLY A 151 -4.42 27.25 21.43
CA GLY A 151 -3.06 27.80 21.26
C GLY A 151 -2.46 27.44 19.89
N ILE A 152 -2.72 26.23 19.40
CA ILE A 152 -2.31 25.79 18.06
C ILE A 152 -2.97 26.64 16.97
N ALA A 153 -4.25 27.02 17.14
CA ALA A 153 -4.93 27.91 16.21
C ALA A 153 -4.18 29.25 16.05
N THR A 154 -3.71 29.83 17.16
CA THR A 154 -2.94 31.08 17.15
C THR A 154 -1.63 30.93 16.37
N ASP A 155 -0.89 29.84 16.58
CA ASP A 155 0.38 29.62 15.90
C ASP A 155 0.19 29.32 14.40
N LEU A 156 -0.85 28.58 14.03
CA LEU A 156 -1.21 28.34 12.62
C LEU A 156 -1.54 29.66 11.89
N ILE A 157 -2.34 30.55 12.48
CA ILE A 157 -2.66 31.87 11.90
C ILE A 157 -1.39 32.70 11.74
N LYS A 158 -0.54 32.75 12.77
CA LYS A 158 0.71 33.51 12.76
C LYS A 158 1.67 33.06 11.64
N ASN A 159 1.65 31.77 11.29
CA ASN A 159 2.48 31.19 10.24
C ASN A 159 1.77 31.06 8.88
N ASP A 160 0.59 31.65 8.71
CA ASP A 160 -0.21 31.64 7.47
C ASP A 160 -0.59 30.23 6.97
N ILE A 161 -0.82 29.29 7.90
CA ILE A 161 -1.18 27.91 7.57
C ILE A 161 -2.69 27.71 7.71
N TRP A 162 -3.37 27.53 6.57
CA TRP A 162 -4.83 27.41 6.50
C TRP A 162 -5.32 25.99 6.19
N ASN A 163 -4.43 25.10 5.73
CA ASN A 163 -4.76 23.69 5.48
C ASN A 163 -4.17 22.86 6.61
N VAL A 164 -5.02 22.17 7.36
CA VAL A 164 -4.63 21.45 8.57
C VAL A 164 -5.18 20.04 8.54
N VAL A 165 -4.36 19.07 8.92
CA VAL A 165 -4.75 17.69 9.15
C VAL A 165 -4.79 17.40 10.64
N ILE A 166 -5.86 16.76 11.10
CA ILE A 166 -5.95 16.17 12.45
C ILE A 166 -5.94 14.65 12.29
N SER A 167 -4.98 13.99 12.93
CA SER A 167 -4.81 12.53 12.91
C SER A 167 -4.76 11.96 14.32
N GLY A 168 -5.81 11.25 14.72
CA GLY A 168 -5.90 10.55 16.01
C GLY A 168 -5.58 9.06 15.88
N MET A 169 -4.96 8.50 16.92
CA MET A 169 -4.74 7.06 17.04
C MET A 169 -6.08 6.34 17.22
N TYR A 170 -6.34 5.33 16.38
CA TYR A 170 -7.62 4.61 16.32
C TYR A 170 -8.85 5.49 16.03
N ALA A 171 -8.65 6.67 15.41
CA ALA A 171 -9.76 7.54 14.99
C ALA A 171 -10.78 6.85 14.06
N PRO A 172 -10.41 5.91 13.15
CA PRO A 172 -11.39 5.15 12.38
C PRO A 172 -12.33 4.26 13.22
N LEU A 173 -11.94 3.92 14.47
CA LEU A 173 -12.82 3.18 15.40
C LEU A 173 -13.69 4.14 16.21
N ASN A 174 -13.11 5.26 16.65
CA ASN A 174 -13.78 6.28 17.43
C ASN A 174 -13.27 7.66 17.01
N ASP A 175 -14.10 8.40 16.29
CA ASP A 175 -13.77 9.68 15.67
C ASP A 175 -14.05 10.89 16.56
N ALA A 176 -14.64 10.68 17.74
CA ALA A 176 -15.17 11.74 18.58
C ALA A 176 -14.13 12.83 18.90
N GLN A 177 -12.90 12.44 19.27
CA GLN A 177 -11.84 13.40 19.57
C GLN A 177 -11.32 14.15 18.32
N GLU A 178 -11.32 13.54 17.12
CA GLU A 178 -10.96 14.25 15.90
C GLU A 178 -12.01 15.33 15.56
N ILE A 179 -13.29 15.00 15.70
CA ILE A 179 -14.41 15.93 15.46
C ILE A 179 -14.37 17.08 16.47
N GLU A 180 -14.20 16.78 17.76
CA GLU A 180 -14.11 17.78 18.81
C GLU A 180 -12.92 18.72 18.61
N ALA A 181 -11.73 18.17 18.30
CA ALA A 181 -10.55 18.97 18.02
C ALA A 181 -10.73 19.89 16.80
N LYS A 182 -11.40 19.41 15.74
CA LYS A 182 -11.74 20.23 14.58
C LYS A 182 -12.66 21.39 14.95
N ASP A 183 -13.70 21.13 15.74
CA ASP A 183 -14.66 22.17 16.12
C ASP A 183 -14.01 23.26 16.96
N ILE A 184 -13.14 22.89 17.90
CA ILE A 184 -12.36 23.83 18.72
C ILE A 184 -11.41 24.64 17.82
N LEU A 185 -10.61 23.94 17.01
CA LEU A 185 -9.63 24.57 16.12
C LEU A 185 -10.29 25.54 15.14
N LEU A 186 -11.39 25.14 14.51
CA LEU A 186 -12.11 25.96 13.53
C LEU A 186 -12.67 27.23 14.17
N LYS A 187 -13.33 27.10 15.33
CA LYS A 187 -13.87 28.25 16.08
C LYS A 187 -12.75 29.20 16.49
N ALA A 188 -11.64 28.67 17.00
CA ALA A 188 -10.49 29.47 17.40
C ALA A 188 -9.86 30.20 16.21
N MET A 189 -9.64 29.52 15.08
CA MET A 189 -9.08 30.14 13.88
C MET A 189 -9.97 31.24 13.32
N ILE A 190 -11.30 31.03 13.29
CA ILE A 190 -12.25 32.04 12.80
C ILE A 190 -12.30 33.26 13.74
N ASN A 191 -12.29 33.04 15.05
CA ASN A 191 -12.42 34.13 16.02
C ASN A 191 -11.13 34.96 16.16
N GLN A 192 -9.96 34.33 15.99
CA GLN A 192 -8.66 34.97 16.17
C GLN A 192 -8.11 35.61 14.89
N SER A 193 -8.62 35.22 13.71
CA SER A 193 -8.15 35.71 12.42
C SER A 193 -8.89 36.97 11.96
N GLU A 194 -8.13 37.98 11.50
CA GLU A 194 -8.67 39.10 10.71
C GLU A 194 -8.70 38.81 9.20
N SER A 195 -8.09 37.70 8.76
CA SER A 195 -8.06 37.25 7.36
C SER A 195 -9.40 36.68 6.91
N LYS A 196 -9.74 36.90 5.64
CA LYS A 196 -10.92 36.30 4.98
C LYS A 196 -10.71 34.87 4.52
N ILE A 197 -9.49 34.35 4.63
CA ILE A 197 -9.16 33.00 4.18
C ILE A 197 -9.88 31.98 5.08
N LYS A 198 -10.67 31.11 4.47
CA LYS A 198 -11.38 30.04 5.18
C LYS A 198 -10.41 28.91 5.60
N PRO A 199 -10.32 28.55 6.89
CA PRO A 199 -9.56 27.39 7.33
C PRO A 199 -10.13 26.09 6.75
N ARG A 200 -9.24 25.18 6.34
CA ARG A 200 -9.56 23.86 5.79
C ARG A 200 -8.97 22.78 6.70
N ILE A 201 -9.82 22.23 7.57
CA ILE A 201 -9.43 21.14 8.46
C ILE A 201 -9.87 19.82 7.85
N THR A 202 -8.94 18.88 7.68
CA THR A 202 -9.13 17.53 7.16
C THR A 202 -8.95 16.53 8.29
N LEU A 203 -9.95 15.68 8.51
CA LEU A 203 -9.91 14.62 9.52
C LEU A 203 -9.39 13.33 8.90
N SER A 204 -8.45 12.67 9.57
CA SER A 204 -7.79 11.49 9.01
C SER A 204 -8.76 10.33 8.83
N HIS A 205 -9.71 10.14 9.75
CA HIS A 205 -10.70 9.05 9.71
C HIS A 205 -11.69 9.17 8.54
N GLU A 206 -11.97 10.40 8.07
CA GLU A 206 -12.84 10.63 6.91
C GLU A 206 -12.12 10.26 5.60
N VAL A 207 -10.79 10.34 5.57
CA VAL A 207 -9.98 10.12 4.37
C VAL A 207 -9.69 8.64 4.13
N SER A 208 -9.26 7.90 5.16
CA SER A 208 -8.87 6.50 5.04
C SER A 208 -9.03 5.71 6.35
N GLY A 209 -8.98 4.38 6.25
CA GLY A 209 -9.15 3.44 7.37
C GLY A 209 -7.87 3.18 8.18
N LEU A 210 -7.79 2.01 8.82
CA LEU A 210 -6.68 1.66 9.71
C LEU A 210 -5.31 1.59 9.01
N GLY A 211 -4.27 2.01 9.73
CA GLY A 211 -2.90 2.17 9.25
C GLY A 211 -2.46 3.63 9.38
N PHE A 212 -1.95 4.01 10.55
CA PHE A 212 -1.76 5.41 10.96
C PHE A 212 -0.92 6.22 9.97
N LEU A 213 0.30 5.76 9.64
CA LEU A 213 1.19 6.50 8.71
C LEU A 213 0.56 6.66 7.33
N ALA A 214 0.00 5.57 6.79
CA ALA A 214 -0.60 5.61 5.46
C ALA A 214 -1.88 6.47 5.41
N ARG A 215 -2.65 6.50 6.51
CA ARG A 215 -3.84 7.34 6.67
C ARG A 215 -3.46 8.81 6.82
N GLU A 216 -2.51 9.13 7.68
CA GLU A 216 -1.99 10.49 7.86
C GLU A 216 -1.43 11.03 6.55
N ASN A 217 -0.63 10.23 5.84
CA ASN A 217 -0.07 10.60 4.54
C ASN A 217 -1.17 10.87 3.50
N ALA A 218 -2.21 10.04 3.46
CA ALA A 218 -3.38 10.27 2.60
C ALA A 218 -4.13 11.55 2.98
N ALA A 219 -4.31 11.83 4.28
CA ALA A 219 -4.96 13.04 4.77
C ALA A 219 -4.17 14.30 4.40
N ILE A 220 -2.83 14.25 4.50
CA ILE A 220 -1.93 15.32 4.06
C ILE A 220 -2.08 15.58 2.56
N LEU A 221 -2.02 14.54 1.72
CA LEU A 221 -2.22 14.67 0.27
C LEU A 221 -3.60 15.22 -0.08
N ASN A 222 -4.63 14.80 0.65
CA ASN A 222 -5.97 15.32 0.48
C ASN A 222 -6.05 16.81 0.85
N ALA A 223 -5.51 17.20 2.00
CA ALA A 223 -5.55 18.58 2.50
C ALA A 223 -4.84 19.56 1.57
N THR A 224 -3.66 19.20 1.02
CA THR A 224 -2.96 20.07 0.04
C THR A 224 -3.74 20.25 -1.26
N LEU A 225 -4.68 19.36 -1.60
CA LEU A 225 -5.45 19.42 -2.85
C LEU A 225 -6.77 20.17 -2.72
N ARG A 226 -7.31 20.36 -1.51
CA ARG A 226 -8.62 21.00 -1.32
C ARG A 226 -8.76 22.35 -2.01
N PRO A 227 -7.78 23.28 -1.97
CA PRO A 227 -7.89 24.55 -2.70
C PRO A 227 -7.98 24.38 -4.22
N LEU A 228 -7.25 23.40 -4.78
CA LEU A 228 -7.36 23.06 -6.20
C LEU A 228 -8.73 22.44 -6.52
N ALA A 229 -9.21 21.55 -5.66
CA ALA A 229 -10.50 20.88 -5.78
C ALA A 229 -11.66 21.87 -5.78
N GLU A 230 -11.66 22.83 -4.83
CA GLU A 230 -12.60 23.95 -4.79
C GLU A 230 -12.66 24.63 -6.15
N ARG A 231 -11.55 25.22 -6.61
CA ARG A 231 -11.52 25.97 -7.88
C ARG A 231 -11.99 25.14 -9.07
N THR A 232 -11.56 23.88 -9.14
CA THR A 232 -11.84 22.99 -10.29
C THR A 232 -13.30 22.58 -10.32
N ILE A 233 -13.83 22.10 -9.18
CA ILE A 233 -15.22 21.62 -9.07
C ILE A 233 -16.20 22.80 -9.19
N TYR A 234 -15.88 23.97 -8.65
CA TYR A 234 -16.66 25.18 -8.90
C TYR A 234 -16.69 25.55 -10.39
N GLY A 235 -15.56 25.41 -11.09
CA GLY A 235 -15.52 25.56 -12.55
C GLY A 235 -16.49 24.62 -13.26
N PHE A 236 -16.52 23.34 -12.83
CA PHE A 236 -17.44 22.35 -13.39
C PHE A 236 -18.91 22.68 -13.11
N GLN A 237 -19.23 23.07 -11.87
CA GLN A 237 -20.59 23.47 -11.49
C GLN A 237 -21.06 24.65 -12.34
N LYS A 238 -20.24 25.70 -12.45
CA LYS A 238 -20.57 26.86 -13.28
C LYS A 238 -20.76 26.49 -14.76
N ALA A 239 -19.88 25.66 -15.30
CA ALA A 239 -20.01 25.17 -16.67
C ALA A 239 -21.31 24.40 -16.90
N MET A 240 -21.74 23.59 -15.94
CA MET A 240 -23.02 22.88 -16.04
C MET A 240 -24.21 23.84 -15.85
N GLU A 241 -24.15 24.82 -14.95
CA GLU A 241 -25.18 25.86 -14.81
C GLU A 241 -25.40 26.62 -16.13
N ASP A 242 -24.30 26.99 -16.81
CA ASP A 242 -24.35 27.69 -18.10
C ASP A 242 -24.96 26.82 -19.23
N ILE A 243 -24.74 25.50 -19.20
CA ILE A 243 -25.29 24.54 -20.19
C ILE A 243 -26.77 24.26 -19.94
N PHE A 244 -27.16 23.99 -18.69
CA PHE A 244 -28.53 23.58 -18.35
C PHE A 244 -29.51 24.75 -18.18
N GLN A 245 -29.03 26.00 -18.05
CA GLN A 245 -29.83 27.23 -18.11
C GLN A 245 -31.10 27.24 -17.22
N GLY A 246 -31.04 26.59 -16.06
CA GLY A 246 -32.15 26.51 -15.10
C GLY A 246 -32.99 25.23 -15.17
N ASP A 247 -32.68 24.28 -16.05
CA ASP A 247 -33.17 22.90 -15.94
C ASP A 247 -32.48 22.17 -14.77
N ASP A 248 -33.23 21.27 -14.11
CA ASP A 248 -32.75 20.52 -12.94
C ASP A 248 -31.69 19.49 -13.35
N TYR A 249 -30.50 19.53 -12.74
CA TYR A 249 -29.44 18.53 -12.92
C TYR A 249 -28.65 18.34 -11.61
N THR A 250 -27.96 17.20 -11.48
CA THR A 250 -26.98 16.98 -10.41
C THR A 250 -25.61 16.63 -10.96
N LEU A 251 -24.55 17.25 -10.42
CA LEU A 251 -23.16 16.96 -10.76
C LEU A 251 -22.54 16.00 -9.74
N TYR A 252 -22.00 14.89 -10.25
CA TYR A 252 -21.25 13.90 -9.48
C TYR A 252 -19.85 13.73 -10.03
N LEU A 253 -18.95 13.20 -9.20
CA LEU A 253 -17.60 12.80 -9.58
C LEU A 253 -17.39 11.32 -9.29
N THR A 254 -16.66 10.61 -10.16
CA THR A 254 -16.36 9.19 -9.95
C THR A 254 -15.28 9.00 -8.88
N GLN A 255 -15.53 8.07 -7.96
CA GLN A 255 -14.57 7.58 -6.98
C GLN A 255 -13.65 6.48 -7.52
N ASN A 256 -12.56 6.23 -6.80
CA ASN A 256 -11.60 5.16 -7.06
C ASN A 256 -12.21 3.76 -7.07
N ASP A 257 -13.29 3.51 -6.32
CA ASP A 257 -13.97 2.21 -6.23
C ASP A 257 -15.12 2.03 -7.25
N GLY A 258 -15.37 3.03 -8.09
CA GLY A 258 -16.38 2.99 -9.13
C GLY A 258 -17.78 3.40 -8.67
N SER A 259 -17.91 3.91 -7.43
CA SER A 259 -19.08 4.70 -7.04
C SER A 259 -18.90 6.19 -7.29
N VAL A 260 -19.92 6.99 -6.97
CA VAL A 260 -19.92 8.45 -7.14
C VAL A 260 -19.81 9.23 -5.84
N LEU A 261 -19.31 10.46 -5.93
CA LEU A 261 -19.32 11.52 -4.91
C LEU A 261 -20.15 12.69 -5.39
N SER A 262 -20.88 13.33 -4.48
CA SER A 262 -21.42 14.66 -4.74
C SER A 262 -20.29 15.69 -4.91
N ALA A 263 -20.55 16.79 -5.62
CA ALA A 263 -19.59 17.88 -5.76
C ALA A 263 -19.04 18.42 -4.41
N PRO A 264 -19.86 18.67 -3.37
CA PRO A 264 -19.35 19.12 -2.06
C PRO A 264 -18.43 18.12 -1.37
N GLU A 265 -18.74 16.81 -1.45
CA GLU A 265 -17.87 15.78 -0.88
C GLU A 265 -16.54 15.67 -1.65
N ALA A 266 -16.58 15.77 -2.99
CA ALA A 266 -15.38 15.74 -3.82
C ALA A 266 -14.44 16.94 -3.57
N ILE A 267 -14.97 18.09 -3.15
CA ILE A 267 -14.17 19.24 -2.68
C ILE A 267 -13.43 18.90 -1.38
N ASN A 268 -14.08 18.21 -0.45
CA ASN A 268 -13.49 17.84 0.83
C ASN A 268 -12.55 16.64 0.72
N LEU A 269 -12.81 15.72 -0.22
CA LEU A 269 -12.11 14.46 -0.39
C LEU A 269 -11.62 14.21 -1.84
N PRO A 270 -10.90 15.16 -2.49
CA PRO A 270 -10.45 15.00 -3.88
C PRO A 270 -9.60 13.76 -4.11
N ILE A 271 -8.89 13.27 -3.08
CA ILE A 271 -8.07 12.06 -3.16
C ILE A 271 -8.86 10.80 -3.58
N ARG A 272 -10.17 10.80 -3.31
CA ARG A 272 -11.05 9.69 -3.70
C ARG A 272 -11.32 9.61 -5.19
N THR A 273 -10.85 10.55 -6.00
CA THR A 273 -11.08 10.61 -7.46
C THR A 273 -9.85 10.27 -8.31
N PHE A 274 -8.71 9.99 -7.66
CA PHE A 274 -7.39 9.81 -8.30
C PHE A 274 -7.33 8.77 -9.42
N ASN A 275 -8.09 7.68 -9.31
CA ASN A 275 -8.01 6.55 -10.22
C ASN A 275 -9.32 6.31 -10.99
N SER A 276 -10.09 7.39 -11.19
CA SER A 276 -11.38 7.33 -11.87
C SER A 276 -11.30 6.72 -13.27
N GLY A 277 -10.26 6.99 -14.07
CA GLY A 277 -10.10 6.45 -15.43
C GLY A 277 -10.11 4.91 -15.52
N PRO A 278 -9.10 4.20 -14.97
CA PRO A 278 -9.08 2.73 -15.00
C PRO A 278 -10.31 2.09 -14.34
N THR A 279 -10.77 2.66 -13.22
CA THR A 279 -11.97 2.22 -12.51
C THR A 279 -13.22 2.31 -13.40
N ASN A 280 -13.37 3.44 -14.09
CA ASN A 280 -14.45 3.70 -15.03
C ASN A 280 -14.41 2.67 -16.16
N SER A 281 -13.25 2.40 -16.77
CA SER A 281 -13.14 1.39 -17.83
C SER A 281 -13.56 -0.01 -17.36
N ILE A 282 -13.13 -0.42 -16.17
CA ILE A 282 -13.53 -1.72 -15.57
C ILE A 282 -15.05 -1.79 -15.36
N ARG A 283 -15.65 -0.72 -14.83
CA ARG A 283 -17.11 -0.63 -14.63
C ARG A 283 -17.87 -0.68 -15.95
N GLY A 284 -17.45 0.10 -16.94
CA GLY A 284 -18.04 0.14 -18.28
C GLY A 284 -18.06 -1.23 -18.95
N GLY A 285 -17.10 -2.10 -18.60
CA GLY A 285 -17.03 -3.47 -19.07
C GLY A 285 -18.28 -4.31 -18.77
N GLU A 286 -19.04 -4.02 -17.70
CA GLU A 286 -20.28 -4.75 -17.39
C GLU A 286 -21.33 -4.55 -18.49
N LEU A 287 -21.61 -3.29 -18.83
CA LEU A 287 -22.58 -2.94 -19.86
C LEU A 287 -22.08 -3.38 -21.24
N LEU A 288 -20.82 -3.09 -21.55
CA LEU A 288 -20.23 -3.40 -22.85
C LEU A 288 -20.18 -4.91 -23.11
N TRP A 289 -19.89 -5.73 -22.10
CA TRP A 289 -19.96 -7.18 -22.21
C TRP A 289 -21.37 -7.67 -22.54
N ARG A 290 -22.41 -7.09 -21.91
CA ARG A 290 -23.82 -7.42 -22.20
C ARG A 290 -24.20 -7.03 -23.63
N VAL A 291 -23.78 -5.86 -24.09
CA VAL A 291 -24.00 -5.42 -25.48
C VAL A 291 -23.32 -6.37 -26.47
N ALA A 292 -22.09 -6.80 -26.19
CA ALA A 292 -21.38 -7.79 -26.99
C ALA A 292 -22.14 -9.12 -27.09
N ALA A 293 -22.74 -9.57 -25.98
CA ALA A 293 -23.48 -10.82 -25.91
C ALA A 293 -24.87 -10.74 -26.57
N GLY A 294 -25.51 -9.57 -26.60
CA GLY A 294 -26.79 -9.33 -27.26
C GLY A 294 -26.77 -9.55 -28.78
N VAL A 295 -25.60 -9.50 -29.41
CA VAL A 295 -25.39 -9.84 -30.83
C VAL A 295 -25.52 -11.35 -31.08
N ASP A 296 -25.31 -12.19 -30.05
CA ASP A 296 -25.30 -13.67 -30.14
C ASP A 296 -26.65 -14.33 -29.76
N GLY A 297 -27.71 -13.56 -29.49
CA GLY A 297 -29.09 -14.06 -29.35
C GLY A 297 -29.40 -14.94 -28.14
N LYS A 298 -28.59 -14.92 -27.05
CA LYS A 298 -28.88 -15.64 -25.80
C LYS A 298 -29.41 -14.70 -24.70
N GLU A 299 -30.48 -15.13 -24.02
CA GLU A 299 -31.13 -14.42 -22.91
C GLU A 299 -30.17 -14.08 -21.76
N GLN A 300 -30.43 -12.92 -21.15
CA GLN A 300 -29.61 -12.26 -20.14
C GLN A 300 -29.68 -12.96 -18.78
N THR A 301 -28.56 -13.54 -18.35
CA THR A 301 -28.31 -13.85 -16.93
C THR A 301 -27.13 -13.02 -16.43
N SER A 302 -27.26 -12.49 -15.21
CA SER A 302 -26.14 -11.82 -14.51
C SER A 302 -24.96 -12.78 -14.41
N ARG A 303 -23.75 -12.28 -14.69
CA ARG A 303 -22.53 -13.10 -14.61
C ARG A 303 -22.32 -13.60 -13.19
N THR A 304 -21.99 -14.89 -13.07
CA THR A 304 -21.61 -15.51 -11.79
C THR A 304 -20.10 -15.49 -11.54
N GLU A 305 -19.31 -15.21 -12.58
CA GLU A 305 -17.85 -15.21 -12.54
C GLU A 305 -17.27 -13.84 -12.87
N ALA A 306 -16.03 -13.60 -12.44
CA ALA A 306 -15.31 -12.35 -12.68
C ALA A 306 -14.86 -12.22 -14.16
N LEU A 307 -14.67 -10.97 -14.62
CA LEU A 307 -14.23 -10.63 -15.98
C LEU A 307 -13.01 -9.75 -15.84
N ILE A 308 -11.97 -10.04 -16.61
CA ILE A 308 -10.85 -9.12 -16.75
C ILE A 308 -11.22 -8.09 -17.81
N VAL A 309 -11.12 -6.82 -17.46
CA VAL A 309 -11.27 -5.70 -18.39
C VAL A 309 -9.90 -5.11 -18.62
N ILE A 310 -9.46 -5.07 -19.88
CA ILE A 310 -8.17 -4.51 -20.29
C ILE A 310 -8.45 -3.27 -21.13
N ASP A 311 -8.10 -2.10 -20.60
CA ASP A 311 -8.17 -0.84 -21.32
C ASP A 311 -6.83 -0.55 -21.99
N ILE A 312 -6.81 -0.63 -23.33
CA ILE A 312 -5.62 -0.37 -24.13
C ILE A 312 -5.69 1.07 -24.64
N GLY A 313 -4.80 1.92 -24.12
CA GLY A 313 -4.63 3.30 -24.54
C GLY A 313 -3.57 3.49 -25.64
N GLY A 314 -3.12 4.73 -25.80
CA GLY A 314 -2.02 5.08 -26.71
C GLY A 314 -0.62 4.67 -26.18
N THR A 315 -0.46 4.58 -24.86
CA THR A 315 0.83 4.33 -24.20
C THR A 315 0.87 3.04 -23.41
N THR A 316 -0.23 2.71 -22.73
CA THR A 316 -0.30 1.68 -21.69
C THR A 316 -1.56 0.83 -21.86
N SER A 317 -1.50 -0.39 -21.32
CA SER A 317 -2.65 -1.27 -21.14
C SER A 317 -2.88 -1.48 -19.66
N ASP A 318 -4.08 -1.13 -19.19
CA ASP A 318 -4.49 -1.23 -17.79
C ASP A 318 -5.53 -2.33 -17.63
N SER A 319 -5.23 -3.33 -16.80
CA SER A 319 -6.07 -4.51 -16.59
C SER A 319 -6.59 -4.55 -15.17
N GLY A 320 -7.91 -4.73 -15.02
CA GLY A 320 -8.55 -4.88 -13.73
C GLY A 320 -9.65 -5.94 -13.75
N LEU A 321 -10.01 -6.41 -12.56
CA LEU A 321 -11.01 -7.45 -12.40
C LEU A 321 -12.38 -6.85 -12.04
N LEU A 322 -13.37 -7.07 -12.91
CA LEU A 322 -14.78 -6.78 -12.68
C LEU A 322 -15.46 -7.98 -12.02
N LEU A 323 -15.85 -7.83 -10.75
CA LEU A 323 -16.48 -8.87 -9.95
C LEU A 323 -17.95 -9.11 -10.37
N PRO A 324 -18.53 -10.27 -10.02
CA PRO A 324 -19.95 -10.58 -10.29
C PRO A 324 -20.96 -9.56 -9.73
N ASN A 325 -20.59 -8.84 -8.68
CA ASN A 325 -21.38 -7.76 -8.07
C ASN A 325 -21.35 -6.44 -8.87
N GLY A 326 -20.66 -6.44 -10.03
CA GLY A 326 -20.48 -5.31 -10.92
C GLY A 326 -19.35 -4.36 -10.49
N LEU A 327 -18.75 -4.50 -9.31
CA LEU A 327 -17.74 -3.58 -8.83
C LEU A 327 -16.31 -4.06 -9.14
N PRO A 328 -15.34 -3.14 -9.30
CA PRO A 328 -13.94 -3.50 -9.43
C PRO A 328 -13.45 -4.18 -8.15
N ARG A 329 -12.57 -5.16 -8.30
CA ARG A 329 -11.80 -5.67 -7.18
C ARG A 329 -10.88 -4.56 -6.65
N MET A 330 -10.88 -4.35 -5.34
CA MET A 330 -9.98 -3.40 -4.69
C MET A 330 -8.59 -4.01 -4.41
N SER A 331 -7.56 -3.19 -4.48
CA SER A 331 -6.23 -3.54 -3.99
C SER A 331 -6.28 -3.66 -2.47
N SER A 332 -5.66 -4.71 -1.94
CA SER A 332 -5.46 -4.89 -0.50
C SER A 332 -4.05 -4.46 -0.06
N VAL A 333 -3.23 -3.97 -0.98
CA VAL A 333 -1.82 -3.58 -0.76
C VAL A 333 -1.76 -2.08 -0.53
N MET A 334 -0.81 -1.65 0.30
CA MET A 334 -0.47 -0.22 0.40
C MET A 334 -0.16 0.33 -0.99
N SER A 335 -0.75 1.48 -1.31
CA SER A 335 -0.60 2.12 -2.60
C SER A 335 0.42 3.25 -2.50
N PHE A 336 1.10 3.55 -3.59
CA PHE A 336 2.01 4.69 -3.67
C PHE A 336 1.45 5.72 -4.65
N VAL A 337 1.25 6.95 -4.20
CA VAL A 337 0.82 8.06 -5.07
C VAL A 337 1.84 9.18 -5.02
N GLY A 338 2.39 9.52 -6.19
CA GLY A 338 3.46 10.51 -6.27
C GLY A 338 4.70 10.18 -5.44
N GLY A 339 4.92 8.90 -5.12
CA GLY A 339 5.99 8.40 -4.24
C GLY A 339 5.62 8.31 -2.75
N VAL A 340 4.40 8.65 -2.36
CA VAL A 340 3.93 8.65 -0.97
C VAL A 340 3.12 7.39 -0.69
N ARG A 341 3.42 6.70 0.42
CA ARG A 341 2.70 5.51 0.89
C ARG A 341 1.33 5.88 1.47
N THR A 342 0.26 5.27 0.96
CA THR A 342 -1.14 5.50 1.36
C THR A 342 -1.94 4.19 1.46
N ASN A 343 -3.12 4.23 2.08
CA ASN A 343 -3.99 3.04 2.31
C ASN A 343 -5.47 3.25 1.95
N PHE A 344 -5.81 4.30 1.20
CA PHE A 344 -7.19 4.49 0.73
C PHE A 344 -7.49 3.52 -0.42
N ALA A 345 -8.77 3.22 -0.61
CA ALA A 345 -9.20 2.19 -1.54
C ALA A 345 -8.90 2.58 -3.00
N LEU A 346 -8.04 1.81 -3.66
CA LEU A 346 -7.76 1.86 -5.09
C LEU A 346 -8.16 0.54 -5.75
N PRO A 347 -8.59 0.54 -7.02
CA PRO A 347 -8.85 -0.71 -7.73
C PRO A 347 -7.54 -1.49 -7.88
N ALA A 348 -7.62 -2.82 -7.87
CA ALA A 348 -6.49 -3.68 -8.20
C ALA A 348 -6.29 -3.64 -9.73
N VAL A 349 -5.44 -2.72 -10.18
CA VAL A 349 -5.10 -2.52 -11.59
C VAL A 349 -3.66 -2.94 -11.82
N GLU A 350 -3.47 -3.79 -12.81
CA GLU A 350 -2.17 -4.18 -13.34
C GLU A 350 -1.93 -3.41 -14.63
N SER A 351 -0.77 -2.77 -14.76
CA SER A 351 -0.43 -2.00 -15.96
C SER A 351 0.80 -2.57 -16.66
N ILE A 352 0.82 -2.47 -18.00
CA ILE A 352 1.99 -2.73 -18.84
C ILE A 352 2.18 -1.62 -19.89
N GLY A 353 3.44 -1.38 -20.28
CA GLY A 353 3.78 -0.46 -21.38
C GLY A 353 3.50 -1.07 -22.75
N LEU A 354 2.22 -1.18 -23.10
CA LEU A 354 1.72 -1.60 -24.40
C LEU A 354 0.51 -0.75 -24.76
N GLY A 355 0.56 -0.03 -25.88
CA GLY A 355 -0.55 0.75 -26.42
C GLY A 355 -0.35 0.98 -27.91
N GLY A 356 -1.23 1.79 -28.51
CA GLY A 356 -1.17 2.09 -29.95
C GLY A 356 0.17 2.68 -30.41
N GLY A 357 0.74 3.58 -29.62
CA GLY A 357 2.01 4.25 -29.91
C GLY A 357 3.26 3.56 -29.37
N SER A 358 3.15 2.36 -28.80
CA SER A 358 4.33 1.64 -28.31
C SER A 358 5.29 1.35 -29.46
N ILE A 359 6.57 1.65 -29.26
CA ILE A 359 7.58 1.54 -30.30
C ILE A 359 7.98 0.08 -30.49
N ILE A 360 8.01 -0.36 -31.75
CA ILE A 360 8.42 -1.70 -32.18
C ILE A 360 9.86 -1.63 -32.66
N ARG A 361 10.73 -2.44 -32.07
CA ARG A 361 12.12 -2.59 -32.52
C ARG A 361 12.35 -4.00 -33.00
N ILE A 362 13.11 -4.11 -34.08
CA ILE A 362 13.45 -5.37 -34.72
C ILE A 362 14.97 -5.42 -34.79
N ALA A 363 15.58 -6.35 -34.07
CA ALA A 363 17.02 -6.54 -34.05
C ALA A 363 17.49 -7.29 -35.30
N GLU A 364 18.80 -7.19 -35.61
CA GLU A 364 19.39 -7.85 -36.79
C GLU A 364 19.25 -9.37 -36.78
N ASN A 365 19.15 -9.99 -35.59
CA ASN A 365 18.88 -11.42 -35.40
C ASN A 365 17.40 -11.81 -35.65
N GLY A 366 16.53 -10.84 -35.96
CA GLY A 366 15.09 -11.03 -36.17
C GLY A 366 14.24 -11.08 -34.90
N GLU A 367 14.82 -10.75 -33.73
CA GLU A 367 14.10 -10.60 -32.46
C GLU A 367 13.29 -9.30 -32.44
N VAL A 368 12.06 -9.37 -31.94
CA VAL A 368 11.13 -8.23 -31.91
C VAL A 368 10.80 -7.86 -30.48
N THR A 369 10.97 -6.59 -30.13
CA THR A 369 10.61 -6.05 -28.83
C THR A 369 9.56 -4.95 -28.98
N VAL A 370 8.62 -4.88 -28.03
CA VAL A 370 7.53 -3.90 -28.02
C VAL A 370 7.63 -3.04 -26.75
N GLY A 371 7.75 -1.72 -26.93
CA GLY A 371 7.85 -0.76 -25.84
C GLY A 371 9.11 -0.97 -24.97
N ALA A 372 9.11 -0.53 -23.70
CA ALA A 372 8.02 0.10 -22.94
C ALA A 372 7.76 1.57 -23.31
N ASP A 373 8.63 2.18 -24.11
CA ASP A 373 8.49 3.55 -24.60
C ASP A 373 7.44 3.66 -25.72
N SER A 374 6.83 4.86 -25.82
CA SER A 374 5.73 5.16 -26.73
C SER A 374 5.85 6.59 -27.24
N VAL A 375 5.35 6.84 -28.44
CA VAL A 375 5.21 8.20 -29.01
C VAL A 375 4.03 8.99 -28.43
N ALA A 376 3.21 8.37 -27.57
CA ALA A 376 2.14 9.01 -26.79
C ALA A 376 1.24 9.95 -27.61
N LEU A 377 1.13 11.23 -27.21
CA LEU A 377 0.31 12.25 -27.88
C LEU A 377 0.78 12.58 -29.30
N GLU A 378 2.03 12.29 -29.63
CA GLU A 378 2.66 12.59 -30.92
C GLU A 378 2.48 11.43 -31.93
N LEU A 379 1.55 10.49 -31.68
CA LEU A 379 1.30 9.35 -32.55
C LEU A 379 1.04 9.76 -34.00
N LEU A 380 0.22 10.78 -34.20
CA LEU A 380 -0.16 11.29 -35.52
C LEU A 380 0.98 11.99 -36.26
N ASP A 381 2.08 12.32 -35.57
CA ASP A 381 3.23 13.01 -36.15
C ASP A 381 4.45 12.09 -36.30
N LYS A 382 4.65 11.17 -35.34
CA LYS A 382 5.89 10.37 -35.19
C LYS A 382 5.79 8.92 -35.67
N ALA A 383 4.58 8.37 -35.83
CA ALA A 383 4.43 7.01 -36.35
C ALA A 383 4.59 6.93 -37.87
N LYS A 384 5.12 5.81 -38.37
CA LYS A 384 5.38 5.60 -39.81
C LYS A 384 4.13 5.74 -40.67
N LEU A 385 2.98 5.24 -40.20
CA LEU A 385 1.70 5.35 -40.90
C LEU A 385 1.31 6.81 -41.21
N PHE A 386 1.82 7.78 -40.45
CA PHE A 386 1.54 9.21 -40.65
C PHE A 386 2.74 10.01 -41.21
N GLY A 387 3.83 9.35 -41.61
CA GLY A 387 5.03 9.99 -42.16
C GLY A 387 6.15 10.26 -41.15
N GLY A 388 6.04 9.73 -39.93
CA GLY A 388 7.08 9.81 -38.91
C GLY A 388 8.13 8.70 -38.99
N GLU A 389 9.12 8.76 -38.10
CA GLU A 389 10.30 7.87 -38.13
C GLU A 389 10.12 6.55 -37.39
N PHE A 390 9.17 6.47 -36.44
CA PHE A 390 9.06 5.35 -35.52
C PHE A 390 8.04 4.31 -36.01
N LEU A 391 8.43 3.03 -35.97
CA LEU A 391 7.50 1.91 -36.13
C LEU A 391 6.76 1.66 -34.82
N THR A 392 5.44 1.61 -34.84
CA THR A 392 4.57 1.51 -33.67
C THR A 392 3.61 0.32 -33.73
N SER A 393 2.94 -0.01 -32.62
CA SER A 393 1.90 -1.07 -32.59
C SER A 393 0.77 -0.80 -33.59
N THR A 394 0.34 0.46 -33.73
CA THR A 394 -0.67 0.88 -34.73
C THR A 394 -0.18 0.59 -36.15
N ASP A 395 1.10 0.87 -36.45
CA ASP A 395 1.69 0.57 -37.77
C ASP A 395 1.70 -0.92 -38.08
N ILE A 396 1.98 -1.80 -37.09
CA ILE A 396 1.96 -3.25 -37.28
C ILE A 396 0.57 -3.76 -37.65
N VAL A 397 -0.47 -3.22 -37.04
CA VAL A 397 -1.85 -3.65 -37.31
C VAL A 397 -2.31 -3.11 -38.66
N ALA A 398 -1.98 -1.86 -38.98
CA ALA A 398 -2.22 -1.30 -40.31
C ALA A 398 -1.50 -2.12 -41.40
N ALA A 399 -0.23 -2.49 -41.18
CA ALA A 399 0.51 -3.37 -42.09
C ALA A 399 -0.11 -4.77 -42.20
N SER A 400 -0.64 -5.33 -41.10
CA SER A 400 -1.36 -6.60 -41.12
C SER A 400 -2.58 -6.57 -42.03
N GLU A 401 -3.32 -5.46 -42.04
CA GLU A 401 -4.50 -5.27 -42.90
C GLU A 401 -4.12 -5.09 -44.38
N ILE A 402 -2.92 -4.57 -44.68
CA ILE A 402 -2.38 -4.55 -46.05
C ILE A 402 -2.09 -5.98 -46.54
N HIS A 403 -1.45 -6.79 -45.68
CA HIS A 403 -1.02 -8.14 -46.05
C HIS A 403 -2.15 -9.17 -46.05
N ASN A 404 -3.14 -9.02 -45.17
CA ASN A 404 -4.27 -9.92 -45.05
C ASN A 404 -5.54 -9.15 -44.64
N PRO A 405 -6.22 -8.50 -45.60
CA PRO A 405 -7.37 -7.63 -45.33
C PRO A 405 -8.51 -8.37 -44.64
N THR A 406 -9.00 -7.82 -43.54
CA THR A 406 -10.18 -8.35 -42.85
C THR A 406 -11.45 -7.64 -43.32
N ALA A 407 -12.63 -8.22 -43.04
CA ALA A 407 -13.92 -7.64 -43.42
C ALA A 407 -14.20 -6.28 -42.71
N HIS A 408 -13.45 -5.95 -41.67
CA HIS A 408 -13.58 -4.73 -40.90
C HIS A 408 -12.20 -4.18 -40.54
N ASN A 409 -11.62 -3.33 -41.40
CA ASN A 409 -10.34 -2.69 -41.12
C ASN A 409 -10.56 -1.52 -40.13
N PRO A 410 -10.06 -1.61 -38.87
CA PRO A 410 -10.27 -0.59 -37.84
C PRO A 410 -9.56 0.74 -38.14
N PHE A 411 -8.60 0.74 -39.06
CA PHE A 411 -7.80 1.91 -39.46
C PHE A 411 -8.13 2.37 -40.88
N GLN A 412 -9.29 1.98 -41.43
CA GLN A 412 -9.70 2.38 -42.77
C GLN A 412 -9.78 3.91 -42.89
N GLY A 413 -8.97 4.49 -43.78
CA GLY A 413 -8.89 5.95 -43.99
C GLY A 413 -7.98 6.71 -43.01
N MET A 414 -7.24 6.01 -42.13
CA MET A 414 -6.22 6.60 -41.28
C MET A 414 -4.82 6.51 -41.90
N GLY A 415 -4.12 7.65 -41.97
CA GLY A 415 -2.73 7.73 -42.43
C GLY A 415 -2.51 7.36 -43.89
N GLN A 416 -1.27 7.00 -44.24
CA GLN A 416 -0.80 6.64 -45.57
C GLN A 416 -0.22 5.20 -45.54
N PRO A 417 -1.05 4.17 -45.82
CA PRO A 417 -0.63 2.77 -45.76
C PRO A 417 0.57 2.44 -46.68
N GLU A 418 0.80 3.21 -47.74
CA GLU A 418 1.92 3.03 -48.66
C GLU A 418 3.30 3.16 -47.97
N LEU A 419 3.36 3.92 -46.87
CA LEU A 419 4.57 4.13 -46.07
C LEU A 419 4.99 2.89 -45.27
N LEU A 420 4.14 1.87 -45.21
CA LEU A 420 4.39 0.61 -44.48
C LEU A 420 4.81 -0.54 -45.41
N ALA A 421 5.08 -0.26 -46.69
CA ALA A 421 5.42 -1.28 -47.68
C ALA A 421 6.74 -2.04 -47.38
N ASP A 422 7.62 -1.46 -46.57
CA ASP A 422 8.87 -2.09 -46.11
C ASP A 422 8.66 -3.15 -45.00
N ILE A 423 7.46 -3.19 -44.39
CA ILE A 423 7.15 -4.10 -43.30
C ILE A 423 6.70 -5.45 -43.86
N THR A 424 7.46 -6.52 -43.58
CA THR A 424 7.18 -7.86 -44.09
C THR A 424 6.16 -8.63 -43.25
N VAL A 425 5.56 -9.67 -43.84
CA VAL A 425 4.62 -10.58 -43.14
C VAL A 425 5.24 -11.25 -41.91
N ASP A 426 6.54 -11.60 -41.96
CA ASP A 426 7.25 -12.21 -40.82
C ASP A 426 7.40 -11.21 -39.66
N MET A 427 7.73 -9.95 -39.96
CA MET A 427 7.85 -8.89 -38.96
C MET A 427 6.50 -8.63 -38.25
N VAL A 428 5.41 -8.57 -39.03
CA VAL A 428 4.05 -8.41 -38.48
C VAL A 428 3.71 -9.57 -37.55
N LYS A 429 3.93 -10.82 -37.98
CA LYS A 429 3.63 -12.01 -37.15
C LYS A 429 4.42 -12.01 -35.83
N LYS A 430 5.73 -11.77 -35.88
CA LYS A 430 6.56 -11.73 -34.67
C LYS A 430 6.15 -10.60 -33.72
N ALA A 431 5.86 -9.42 -34.25
CA ALA A 431 5.36 -8.31 -33.46
C ALA A 431 4.00 -8.62 -32.80
N GLN A 432 3.05 -9.21 -33.55
CA GLN A 432 1.76 -9.65 -33.01
C GLN A 432 1.91 -10.69 -31.91
N VAL A 433 2.80 -11.68 -32.07
CA VAL A 433 3.11 -12.67 -31.02
C VAL A 433 3.67 -12.00 -29.77
N ALA A 434 4.59 -11.04 -29.91
CA ALA A 434 5.15 -10.31 -28.78
C ALA A 434 4.11 -9.44 -28.05
N MET A 435 3.24 -8.74 -28.79
CA MET A 435 2.12 -7.98 -28.21
C MET A 435 1.14 -8.89 -27.47
N ARG A 436 0.79 -10.03 -28.08
CA ARG A 436 -0.10 -11.04 -27.49
C ARG A 436 0.46 -11.62 -26.20
N SER A 437 1.73 -12.01 -26.19
CA SER A 437 2.38 -12.58 -25.01
C SER A 437 2.36 -11.61 -23.82
N LYS A 438 2.53 -10.31 -24.07
CA LYS A 438 2.39 -9.27 -23.03
C LYS A 438 0.98 -9.20 -22.44
N ILE A 439 -0.06 -9.34 -23.27
CA ILE A 439 -1.45 -9.37 -22.80
C ILE A 439 -1.76 -10.65 -22.01
N GLU A 440 -1.25 -11.80 -22.44
CA GLU A 440 -1.40 -13.07 -21.71
C GLU A 440 -0.71 -13.01 -20.34
N GLU A 441 0.48 -12.39 -20.26
CA GLU A 441 1.17 -12.14 -18.99
C GLU A 441 0.37 -11.18 -18.09
N LEU A 442 -0.22 -10.12 -18.68
CA LEU A 442 -1.08 -9.18 -17.96
C LEU A 442 -2.32 -9.88 -17.40
N VAL A 443 -2.98 -10.72 -18.20
CA VAL A 443 -4.12 -11.54 -17.77
C VAL A 443 -3.72 -12.43 -16.59
N ASP A 444 -2.59 -13.13 -16.65
CA ASP A 444 -2.15 -13.99 -15.55
C ASP A 444 -1.86 -13.22 -14.25
N ARG A 445 -1.29 -12.01 -14.37
CA ARG A 445 -1.09 -11.10 -13.23
C ARG A 445 -2.39 -10.65 -12.58
N THR A 446 -3.44 -10.38 -13.37
CA THR A 446 -4.73 -9.89 -12.86
C THR A 446 -5.59 -10.99 -12.23
N LYS A 447 -5.38 -12.27 -12.58
CA LYS A 447 -6.19 -13.40 -12.07
C LYS A 447 -6.10 -13.57 -10.55
N ILE A 448 -7.24 -13.93 -9.96
CA ILE A 448 -7.40 -14.18 -8.52
C ILE A 448 -7.61 -15.64 -8.15
N GLN A 449 -7.83 -16.50 -9.14
CA GLN A 449 -8.07 -17.92 -8.97
C GLN A 449 -7.47 -18.67 -10.15
N LYS A 450 -7.20 -19.96 -9.94
CA LYS A 450 -6.71 -20.84 -10.99
C LYS A 450 -7.84 -21.13 -11.96
N GLY A 451 -7.54 -21.07 -13.25
CA GLY A 451 -8.49 -21.36 -14.32
C GLY A 451 -8.47 -20.32 -15.43
N ASP A 452 -9.26 -20.60 -16.46
CA ASP A 452 -9.50 -19.68 -17.56
C ASP A 452 -10.54 -18.64 -17.15
N VAL A 453 -10.34 -17.40 -17.60
CA VAL A 453 -11.21 -16.25 -17.27
C VAL A 453 -11.70 -15.59 -18.54
N ASP A 454 -12.84 -14.94 -18.48
CA ASP A 454 -13.30 -14.11 -19.60
C ASP A 454 -12.53 -12.78 -19.60
N VAL A 455 -12.23 -12.27 -20.80
CA VAL A 455 -11.49 -11.03 -21.02
C VAL A 455 -12.28 -10.13 -21.97
N LEU A 456 -12.44 -8.87 -21.58
CA LEU A 456 -12.96 -7.81 -22.43
C LEU A 456 -11.83 -6.80 -22.68
N ILE A 457 -11.51 -6.55 -23.94
CA ILE A 457 -10.54 -5.54 -24.35
C ILE A 457 -11.31 -4.30 -24.81
N VAL A 458 -11.00 -3.16 -24.19
CA VAL A 458 -11.61 -1.84 -24.43
C VAL A 458 -10.51 -0.79 -24.68
N GLY A 459 -10.93 0.46 -24.92
CA GLY A 459 -10.02 1.57 -25.19
C GLY A 459 -9.75 1.77 -26.69
N GLY A 460 -9.24 2.94 -27.05
CA GLY A 460 -8.95 3.29 -28.45
C GLY A 460 -7.86 2.43 -29.08
N GLY A 461 -6.98 1.82 -28.26
CA GLY A 461 -5.96 0.88 -28.68
C GLY A 461 -6.43 -0.58 -28.71
N ALA A 462 -7.68 -0.89 -28.35
CA ALA A 462 -8.21 -2.26 -28.39
C ALA A 462 -7.94 -3.02 -29.71
N PRO A 463 -8.00 -2.37 -30.90
CA PRO A 463 -7.74 -3.05 -32.16
C PRO A 463 -6.32 -3.59 -32.34
N ILE A 464 -5.35 -3.22 -31.48
CA ILE A 464 -3.97 -3.72 -31.63
C ILE A 464 -3.81 -5.21 -31.29
N ILE A 465 -4.78 -5.79 -30.58
CA ILE A 465 -4.83 -7.20 -30.21
C ILE A 465 -5.96 -7.86 -30.98
N ARG A 466 -5.62 -8.79 -31.87
CA ARG A 466 -6.64 -9.58 -32.56
C ARG A 466 -7.24 -10.61 -31.60
N THR A 467 -8.55 -10.78 -31.69
CA THR A 467 -9.36 -11.66 -30.83
C THR A 467 -9.86 -12.92 -31.55
N ASP A 468 -9.43 -13.13 -32.80
CA ASP A 468 -9.79 -14.29 -33.62
C ASP A 468 -9.02 -15.56 -33.24
N GLU A 469 -7.90 -15.42 -32.53
CA GLU A 469 -7.14 -16.53 -31.98
C GLU A 469 -7.30 -16.63 -30.44
N PRO A 470 -7.35 -17.84 -29.86
CA PRO A 470 -7.53 -18.03 -28.43
C PRO A 470 -6.29 -17.59 -27.64
N LEU A 471 -6.47 -16.72 -26.63
CA LEU A 471 -5.41 -16.30 -25.71
C LEU A 471 -5.17 -17.36 -24.63
N ALA A 472 -3.91 -17.59 -24.25
CA ALA A 472 -3.56 -18.55 -23.22
C ALA A 472 -4.15 -18.14 -21.86
N GLY A 473 -4.81 -19.07 -21.18
CA GLY A 473 -5.46 -18.82 -19.90
C GLY A 473 -6.76 -17.99 -20.00
N VAL A 474 -7.31 -17.80 -21.19
CA VAL A 474 -8.53 -17.02 -21.41
C VAL A 474 -9.61 -17.93 -21.98
N ARG A 475 -10.77 -17.96 -21.32
CA ARG A 475 -11.91 -18.78 -21.77
C ARG A 475 -12.57 -18.15 -22.98
N MET A 476 -12.72 -16.83 -22.95
CA MET A 476 -13.32 -16.04 -24.01
C MET A 476 -12.74 -14.63 -23.99
N VAL A 477 -12.29 -14.15 -25.15
CA VAL A 477 -11.85 -12.76 -25.34
C VAL A 477 -12.83 -12.04 -26.27
N ARG A 478 -13.21 -10.80 -25.93
CA ARG A 478 -14.10 -9.97 -26.75
C ARG A 478 -13.58 -8.54 -26.90
N THR A 479 -13.87 -7.96 -28.05
CA THR A 479 -13.85 -6.51 -28.30
C THR A 479 -15.27 -6.08 -28.69
N VAL A 480 -15.58 -4.78 -28.54
CA VAL A 480 -16.95 -4.25 -28.71
C VAL A 480 -16.92 -2.92 -29.43
N ASN A 481 -17.88 -2.70 -30.33
CA ASN A 481 -18.11 -1.38 -30.92
C ASN A 481 -18.58 -0.42 -29.82
N GLY A 482 -17.97 0.77 -29.72
CA GLY A 482 -18.19 1.70 -28.61
C GLY A 482 -17.28 1.45 -27.39
N GLY A 483 -16.37 0.47 -27.46
CA GLY A 483 -15.38 0.20 -26.41
C GLY A 483 -14.34 1.31 -26.24
N GLU A 484 -14.19 2.20 -27.22
CA GLU A 484 -13.27 3.34 -27.21
C GLU A 484 -13.63 4.45 -26.20
N VAL A 485 -14.85 4.41 -25.66
CA VAL A 485 -15.39 5.31 -24.62
C VAL A 485 -15.85 4.53 -23.38
N ALA A 486 -15.28 3.34 -23.13
CA ALA A 486 -15.65 2.48 -22.00
C ALA A 486 -15.54 3.17 -20.64
N ASN A 487 -14.54 4.04 -20.48
CA ASN A 487 -14.38 4.94 -19.33
C ASN A 487 -15.61 5.84 -19.13
N ALA A 488 -16.01 6.62 -20.13
CA ALA A 488 -17.14 7.53 -19.99
C ALA A 488 -18.46 6.75 -19.76
N VAL A 489 -18.61 5.58 -20.37
CA VAL A 489 -19.72 4.64 -20.10
C VAL A 489 -19.73 4.20 -18.64
N GLY A 490 -18.57 3.79 -18.11
CA GLY A 490 -18.41 3.41 -16.71
C GLY A 490 -18.78 4.51 -15.73
N ALA A 491 -18.38 5.75 -16.02
CA ALA A 491 -18.78 6.92 -15.25
C ALA A 491 -20.32 7.04 -15.23
N ALA A 492 -20.98 6.94 -16.40
CA ALA A 492 -22.43 7.10 -16.51
C ALA A 492 -23.26 6.03 -15.75
N ILE A 493 -22.76 4.79 -15.66
CA ILE A 493 -23.41 3.66 -14.96
C ILE A 493 -22.97 3.49 -13.50
N SER A 494 -22.26 4.48 -12.94
CA SER A 494 -21.74 4.39 -11.58
C SER A 494 -22.86 4.31 -10.53
N ARG A 495 -22.54 3.62 -9.44
CA ARG A 495 -23.44 3.38 -8.29
C ARG A 495 -23.07 4.30 -7.12
N VAL A 496 -23.85 4.29 -6.06
CA VAL A 496 -23.49 4.93 -4.79
C VAL A 496 -23.07 3.83 -3.81
N SER A 497 -21.99 4.05 -3.04
CA SER A 497 -21.53 3.10 -2.04
C SER A 497 -21.34 3.73 -0.66
N GLY A 498 -21.44 2.88 0.37
CA GLY A 498 -21.14 3.18 1.76
C GLY A 498 -20.21 2.12 2.33
N VAL A 499 -19.05 2.53 2.85
CA VAL A 499 -18.04 1.62 3.42
C VAL A 499 -17.85 1.94 4.90
N ILE A 500 -17.87 0.89 5.71
CA ILE A 500 -17.51 0.93 7.13
C ILE A 500 -16.29 0.02 7.34
N ASP A 501 -15.24 0.54 7.95
CA ASP A 501 -14.03 -0.18 8.35
C ASP A 501 -13.80 0.11 9.84
N THR A 502 -14.15 -0.84 10.71
CA THR A 502 -14.11 -0.65 12.16
C THR A 502 -13.64 -1.92 12.89
N VAL A 503 -13.33 -1.80 14.17
CA VAL A 503 -13.10 -2.95 15.06
C VAL A 503 -14.35 -3.16 15.91
N VAL A 504 -14.92 -4.36 15.82
CA VAL A 504 -16.08 -4.72 16.62
C VAL A 504 -15.69 -5.58 17.80
N ASP A 505 -16.37 -5.35 18.92
CA ASP A 505 -16.36 -6.23 20.08
C ASP A 505 -17.38 -7.36 19.88
N THR A 506 -16.95 -8.59 20.13
CA THR A 506 -17.72 -9.84 20.06
C THR A 506 -17.68 -10.61 21.39
N SER A 507 -17.32 -9.96 22.49
CA SER A 507 -17.22 -10.58 23.83
C SER A 507 -18.58 -10.99 24.39
N ASN A 508 -19.58 -10.12 24.18
CA ASN A 508 -20.94 -10.29 24.71
C ASN A 508 -21.98 -10.59 23.63
N ARG A 509 -21.56 -10.85 22.39
CA ARG A 509 -22.44 -11.10 21.24
C ARG A 509 -21.77 -12.02 20.22
N THR A 510 -22.58 -12.70 19.43
CA THR A 510 -22.09 -13.54 18.35
C THR A 510 -21.47 -12.71 17.22
N ILE A 511 -20.53 -13.30 16.49
CA ILE A 511 -19.95 -12.69 15.26
C ILE A 511 -21.06 -12.32 14.26
N LYS A 512 -22.14 -13.10 14.22
CA LYS A 512 -23.28 -12.86 13.33
C LYS A 512 -24.02 -11.57 13.70
N GLU A 513 -24.32 -11.36 14.97
CA GLU A 513 -24.96 -10.12 15.46
C GLU A 513 -24.07 -8.90 15.21
N ALA A 514 -22.79 -8.99 15.57
CA ALA A 514 -21.84 -7.89 15.31
C ALA A 514 -21.74 -7.53 13.82
N ARG A 515 -21.82 -8.52 12.93
CA ARG A 515 -21.84 -8.33 11.48
C ARG A 515 -23.12 -7.64 11.01
N GLU A 516 -24.27 -7.99 11.58
CA GLU A 516 -25.56 -7.39 11.20
C GLU A 516 -25.62 -5.90 11.54
N ASP A 517 -25.08 -5.48 12.68
CA ASP A 517 -24.99 -4.06 13.05
C ASP A 517 -24.12 -3.25 12.07
N VAL A 518 -22.96 -3.79 11.70
CA VAL A 518 -22.05 -3.10 10.75
C VAL A 518 -22.64 -3.07 9.33
N ILE A 519 -23.42 -4.10 8.96
CA ILE A 519 -24.20 -4.12 7.71
C ILE A 519 -25.21 -2.96 7.69
N GLU A 520 -25.95 -2.76 8.78
CA GLU A 520 -26.92 -1.66 8.88
C GLU A 520 -26.24 -0.30 8.78
N LEU A 521 -25.12 -0.08 9.47
CA LEU A 521 -24.31 1.14 9.34
C LEU A 521 -23.83 1.38 7.90
N ALA A 522 -23.41 0.34 7.19
CA ALA A 522 -22.98 0.46 5.80
C ALA A 522 -24.15 0.81 4.87
N ILE A 523 -25.34 0.24 5.11
CA ILE A 523 -26.58 0.57 4.37
C ILE A 523 -26.98 2.02 4.61
N GLU A 524 -27.01 2.48 5.87
CA GLU A 524 -27.32 3.87 6.21
C GLU A 524 -26.34 4.83 5.55
N LYS A 525 -25.04 4.52 5.57
CA LYS A 525 -24.02 5.33 4.89
C LYS A 525 -24.22 5.38 3.38
N ALA A 526 -24.56 4.26 2.74
CA ALA A 526 -24.86 4.24 1.31
C ALA A 526 -26.11 5.08 0.98
N ALA A 527 -27.16 5.00 1.81
CA ALA A 527 -28.37 5.79 1.65
C ALA A 527 -28.10 7.30 1.84
N ALA A 528 -27.32 7.67 2.86
CA ALA A 528 -26.91 9.05 3.10
C ALA A 528 -26.10 9.64 1.93
N ASN A 529 -25.28 8.81 1.28
CA ASN A 529 -24.53 9.19 0.08
C ASN A 529 -25.41 9.33 -1.19
N GLY A 530 -26.71 9.05 -1.11
CA GLY A 530 -27.67 9.21 -2.23
C GLY A 530 -28.08 7.91 -2.92
N ALA A 531 -27.86 6.75 -2.30
CA ALA A 531 -28.34 5.48 -2.85
C ALA A 531 -29.84 5.29 -2.58
N LYS A 532 -30.58 4.79 -3.58
CA LYS A 532 -31.98 4.41 -3.44
C LYS A 532 -32.10 3.23 -2.49
N ARG A 533 -32.77 3.40 -1.34
CA ARG A 533 -32.70 2.48 -0.20
C ARG A 533 -33.13 1.03 -0.52
N ASP A 534 -34.11 0.84 -1.38
CA ASP A 534 -34.61 -0.46 -1.86
C ASP A 534 -33.64 -1.18 -2.81
N SER A 535 -32.69 -0.46 -3.41
CA SER A 535 -31.68 -1.01 -4.31
C SER A 535 -30.36 -1.39 -3.62
N ILE A 536 -30.19 -1.04 -2.34
CA ILE A 536 -28.92 -1.23 -1.61
C ILE A 536 -28.70 -2.72 -1.34
N GLN A 537 -27.51 -3.20 -1.70
CA GLN A 537 -27.06 -4.57 -1.47
C GLN A 537 -25.67 -4.57 -0.84
N ILE A 538 -25.37 -5.61 -0.06
CA ILE A 538 -24.02 -5.81 0.50
C ILE A 538 -23.12 -6.42 -0.56
N VAL A 539 -22.05 -5.71 -0.87
CA VAL A 539 -21.11 -6.00 -1.95
C VAL A 539 -19.92 -6.81 -1.43
N GLU A 540 -19.43 -6.46 -0.24
CA GLU A 540 -18.21 -6.99 0.34
C GLU A 540 -18.33 -7.04 1.86
N ILE A 541 -17.85 -8.14 2.44
CA ILE A 541 -17.67 -8.31 3.88
C ILE A 541 -16.30 -8.94 4.09
N THR A 542 -15.40 -8.22 4.74
CA THR A 542 -14.09 -8.71 5.15
C THR A 542 -14.01 -8.69 6.67
N MET A 543 -13.52 -9.78 7.28
CA MET A 543 -13.36 -9.88 8.73
C MET A 543 -11.98 -10.43 9.05
N LEU A 544 -11.23 -9.70 9.88
CA LEU A 544 -9.88 -10.04 10.28
C LEU A 544 -9.80 -10.10 11.82
N PRO A 545 -9.45 -11.26 12.41
CA PRO A 545 -9.21 -11.35 13.84
C PRO A 545 -7.95 -10.57 14.22
N ILE A 546 -7.93 -9.98 15.41
CA ILE A 546 -6.79 -9.18 15.90
C ILE A 546 -5.97 -10.03 16.88
N GLN A 547 -4.64 -10.09 16.69
CA GLN A 547 -3.77 -10.80 17.64
C GLN A 547 -3.82 -10.16 19.03
N TYR A 548 -3.73 -10.97 20.09
CA TYR A 548 -3.70 -10.54 21.51
C TYR A 548 -4.98 -9.88 22.04
N VAL A 549 -6.00 -9.68 21.20
CA VAL A 549 -7.26 -9.07 21.60
C VAL A 549 -8.36 -10.12 21.51
N ASP A 550 -8.81 -10.62 22.66
CA ASP A 550 -9.90 -11.59 22.71
C ASP A 550 -11.20 -10.94 22.28
N ALA A 551 -11.98 -11.70 21.50
CA ALA A 551 -13.31 -11.32 21.06
C ALA A 551 -13.38 -9.92 20.41
N LYS A 552 -12.35 -9.52 19.67
CA LYS A 552 -12.43 -8.38 18.74
C LYS A 552 -11.99 -8.78 17.34
N ALA A 553 -12.64 -8.21 16.34
CA ALA A 553 -12.29 -8.39 14.95
C ALA A 553 -12.43 -7.06 14.20
N ARG A 554 -11.52 -6.80 13.27
CA ARG A 554 -11.70 -5.74 12.28
C ARG A 554 -12.72 -6.22 11.25
N MET A 555 -13.76 -5.45 11.00
CA MET A 555 -14.77 -5.69 9.97
C MET A 555 -14.74 -4.55 8.94
N VAL A 556 -14.68 -4.91 7.66
CA VAL A 556 -14.83 -3.99 6.54
C VAL A 556 -16.07 -4.43 5.75
N ILE A 557 -17.11 -3.60 5.74
CA ILE A 557 -18.37 -3.89 5.03
C ILE A 557 -18.68 -2.77 4.06
N ARG A 558 -19.01 -3.17 2.83
CA ARG A 558 -19.40 -2.27 1.74
C ARG A 558 -20.82 -2.57 1.31
N ALA A 559 -21.67 -1.55 1.32
CA ALA A 559 -22.98 -1.55 0.71
C ALA A 559 -22.98 -0.67 -0.55
N ALA A 560 -23.74 -1.05 -1.59
CA ALA A 560 -23.92 -0.21 -2.77
C ALA A 560 -25.34 -0.30 -3.32
N GLY A 561 -25.84 0.80 -3.90
CA GLY A 561 -27.17 0.91 -4.50
C GLY A 561 -27.17 1.73 -5.78
N GLU A 562 -28.32 1.78 -6.45
CA GLU A 562 -28.57 2.67 -7.58
C GLU A 562 -28.66 4.13 -7.10
N LEU A 563 -28.22 5.05 -7.95
CA LEU A 563 -28.25 6.48 -7.68
C LEU A 563 -29.70 7.01 -7.70
N ASP A 564 -30.15 7.63 -6.61
CA ASP A 564 -31.43 8.35 -6.54
C ASP A 564 -31.25 9.82 -6.93
N ALA A 565 -31.41 10.10 -8.23
CA ALA A 565 -31.24 11.44 -8.78
C ALA A 565 -32.31 12.46 -8.31
N VAL A 566 -33.44 12.00 -7.75
CA VAL A 566 -34.59 12.84 -7.39
C VAL A 566 -34.55 13.26 -5.91
N ALA A 567 -34.06 12.39 -5.01
CA ALA A 567 -33.96 12.70 -3.58
C ALA A 567 -32.94 13.79 -3.24
N GLN A 568 -31.82 13.89 -3.99
CA GLN A 568 -30.77 14.89 -3.73
C GLN A 568 -31.06 16.29 -4.32
N GLN A 569 -32.04 16.42 -5.23
CA GLN A 569 -32.52 17.72 -5.75
C GLN A 569 -33.04 18.67 -4.64
N LYS A 570 -33.46 18.14 -3.48
CA LYS A 570 -33.90 18.95 -2.33
C LYS A 570 -32.75 19.43 -1.43
N ALA A 571 -31.62 18.73 -1.42
CA ALA A 571 -30.47 19.08 -0.58
C ALA A 571 -29.53 20.09 -1.25
N SER A 572 -29.44 20.08 -2.58
CA SER A 572 -28.62 21.02 -3.35
C SER A 572 -29.15 22.47 -3.35
N ASN A 573 -30.43 22.67 -3.04
CA ASN A 573 -31.08 23.99 -3.00
C ASN A 573 -30.89 24.75 -1.68
N GLU A 574 -30.26 24.17 -0.65
CA GLU A 574 -29.68 24.95 0.44
C GLU A 574 -28.35 25.54 -0.04
N SER A 575 -28.50 26.62 -0.80
CA SER A 575 -27.47 27.53 -1.31
C SER A 575 -26.19 27.55 -0.47
N MET A 576 -25.09 27.01 -1.01
CA MET A 576 -23.76 27.47 -0.62
C MET A 576 -23.66 28.94 -1.02
N GLU A 577 -23.48 29.84 -0.06
CA GLU A 577 -23.10 31.21 -0.36
C GLU A 577 -21.85 31.18 -1.23
N ILE A 578 -21.99 31.69 -2.46
CA ILE A 578 -20.91 31.89 -3.41
C ILE A 578 -19.99 32.94 -2.78
N ALA A 579 -19.02 32.47 -1.99
CA ALA A 579 -17.92 33.31 -1.55
C ALA A 579 -17.19 33.78 -2.81
N SER A 580 -17.31 35.07 -3.10
CA SER A 580 -16.70 35.69 -4.27
C SER A 580 -15.22 35.31 -4.35
N LEU A 581 -14.81 34.73 -5.48
CA LEU A 581 -13.44 34.46 -5.90
C LEU A 581 -12.60 35.75 -6.05
N LYS A 582 -12.47 36.52 -4.97
CA LYS A 582 -11.52 37.62 -4.82
C LYS A 582 -10.47 37.35 -3.74
N ASP A 583 -10.43 36.14 -3.20
CA ASP A 583 -9.27 35.69 -2.45
C ASP A 583 -8.19 35.33 -3.48
N GLU A 584 -7.42 36.35 -3.88
CA GLU A 584 -6.06 36.14 -4.34
C GLU A 584 -5.33 35.43 -3.20
N LEU A 585 -5.34 34.09 -3.24
CA LEU A 585 -4.47 33.28 -2.38
C LEU A 585 -3.06 33.81 -2.62
N PRO A 586 -2.34 34.23 -1.56
CA PRO A 586 -0.98 34.71 -1.72
C PRO A 586 -0.19 33.69 -2.56
N GLU A 587 0.49 34.16 -3.60
CA GLU A 587 1.63 33.40 -4.12
C GLU A 587 2.62 33.31 -2.95
N GLU A 588 2.55 32.21 -2.20
CA GLU A 588 3.57 31.93 -1.19
C GLU A 588 4.92 32.03 -1.88
N ARG A 589 5.78 32.87 -1.32
CA ARG A 589 7.14 33.08 -1.80
C ARG A 589 7.76 31.72 -2.03
N LYS A 590 8.21 31.48 -3.27
CA LYS A 590 9.11 30.40 -3.62
C LYS A 590 10.16 30.29 -2.51
N GLY A 591 10.01 29.31 -1.64
CA GLY A 591 11.07 28.95 -0.74
C GLY A 591 12.22 28.52 -1.62
N GLU A 592 13.36 29.20 -1.51
CA GLU A 592 14.65 28.87 -2.13
C GLU A 592 15.14 27.44 -1.75
N LEU A 593 14.32 26.63 -1.09
CA LEU A 593 14.59 25.28 -0.63
C LEU A 593 14.47 24.21 -1.73
N ALA A 594 13.71 24.44 -2.81
CA ALA A 594 13.59 23.47 -3.90
C ALA A 594 14.92 23.23 -4.64
N ALA A 595 15.89 24.15 -4.50
CA ALA A 595 17.24 24.00 -5.02
C ALA A 595 18.22 23.31 -4.05
N LEU A 596 17.83 23.06 -2.79
CA LEU A 596 18.73 22.64 -1.72
C LEU A 596 18.52 21.20 -1.23
N ILE A 597 17.54 20.46 -1.76
CA ILE A 597 17.31 19.05 -1.41
C ILE A 597 17.35 18.19 -2.67
N GLN A 598 18.49 18.17 -3.36
CA GLN A 598 18.85 16.95 -4.08
C GLN A 598 19.46 16.01 -3.04
N GLU A 599 18.69 15.00 -2.63
CA GLU A 599 19.34 13.81 -2.07
C GLU A 599 20.34 13.35 -3.13
N GLU A 600 21.63 13.40 -2.80
CA GLU A 600 22.68 12.88 -3.68
C GLU A 600 22.32 11.43 -4.00
N LYS A 601 22.07 11.15 -5.28
CA LYS A 601 21.82 9.77 -5.72
C LYS A 601 23.07 8.96 -5.44
N VAL A 602 23.03 8.19 -4.36
CA VAL A 602 24.11 7.29 -3.98
C VAL A 602 24.21 6.19 -5.02
N ASP A 603 25.39 6.07 -5.65
CA ASP A 603 25.68 4.92 -6.49
C ASP A 603 25.94 3.69 -5.62
N ILE A 604 24.94 2.81 -5.57
CA ILE A 604 24.94 1.59 -4.76
C ILE A 604 26.09 0.64 -5.15
N HIS A 605 26.53 0.66 -6.42
CA HIS A 605 27.60 -0.21 -6.90
C HIS A 605 28.95 0.16 -6.29
N THR A 606 29.21 1.45 -6.11
CA THR A 606 30.48 1.98 -5.58
C THR A 606 30.42 2.40 -4.11
N TYR A 607 29.23 2.38 -3.51
CA TYR A 607 29.00 2.76 -2.12
C TYR A 607 29.85 1.95 -1.13
N LYS A 608 30.42 2.66 -0.15
CA LYS A 608 31.21 2.11 0.95
C LYS A 608 30.73 2.69 2.29
N PRO A 609 30.50 1.86 3.32
CA PRO A 609 30.21 2.33 4.68
C PRO A 609 31.32 3.22 5.25
N ASP A 610 30.95 4.19 6.10
CA ASP A 610 31.92 5.01 6.85
C ASP A 610 32.34 4.28 8.13
N VAL A 611 33.56 3.76 8.15
CA VAL A 611 34.13 3.09 9.32
C VAL A 611 35.34 3.88 9.81
N LYS A 612 35.28 4.34 11.07
CA LYS A 612 36.34 5.13 11.72
C LYS A 612 36.62 4.59 13.11
N ASP A 613 37.89 4.43 13.47
CA ASP A 613 38.32 3.93 14.77
C ASP A 613 37.61 2.63 15.19
N LYS A 614 37.42 1.71 14.22
CA LYS A 614 36.70 0.43 14.38
C LYS A 614 35.22 0.58 14.77
N GLN A 615 34.63 1.74 14.50
CA GLN A 615 33.21 2.03 14.66
C GLN A 615 32.61 2.29 13.29
N TRP A 616 31.57 1.55 12.95
CA TRP A 616 30.79 1.80 11.75
C TRP A 616 29.75 2.89 12.06
N ILE A 617 29.89 4.02 11.39
CA ILE A 617 28.97 5.16 11.50
C ILE A 617 27.85 4.95 10.48
N ILE A 618 26.63 4.74 10.97
CA ILE A 618 25.48 4.38 10.11
C ILE A 618 25.01 5.60 9.32
N SER A 619 24.99 5.47 7.98
CA SER A 619 24.32 6.41 7.08
C SER A 619 22.85 6.05 6.82
N THR A 620 22.10 6.92 6.14
CA THR A 620 20.74 6.59 5.68
C THR A 620 20.74 5.42 4.69
N THR A 621 21.74 5.32 3.81
CA THR A 621 21.89 4.20 2.88
C THR A 621 22.18 2.89 3.60
N ASP A 622 23.06 2.92 4.61
CA ASP A 622 23.32 1.75 5.46
C ASP A 622 22.04 1.27 6.15
N LEU A 623 21.27 2.22 6.69
CA LEU A 623 20.03 1.95 7.38
C LEU A 623 18.97 1.31 6.47
N GLU A 624 18.90 1.72 5.20
CA GLU A 624 18.03 1.08 4.21
C GLU A 624 18.42 -0.38 3.94
N PHE A 625 19.72 -0.65 3.77
CA PHE A 625 20.20 -2.01 3.56
C PHE A 625 19.94 -2.88 4.80
N ILE A 626 20.25 -2.37 6.00
CA ILE A 626 19.97 -3.08 7.26
C ILE A 626 18.47 -3.40 7.35
N ALA A 627 17.57 -2.43 7.15
CA ALA A 627 16.14 -2.65 7.25
C ALA A 627 15.62 -3.71 6.26
N ARG A 628 16.09 -3.71 5.00
CA ARG A 628 15.72 -4.72 3.99
C ARG A 628 16.22 -6.11 4.38
N GLY A 629 17.47 -6.22 4.86
CA GLY A 629 18.03 -7.47 5.33
C GLY A 629 17.32 -8.01 6.57
N CYS A 630 17.01 -7.16 7.55
CA CYS A 630 16.22 -7.53 8.72
C CYS A 630 14.85 -8.09 8.33
N LYS A 631 14.19 -7.55 7.28
CA LYS A 631 12.92 -8.09 6.78
C LYS A 631 13.05 -9.53 6.26
N ILE A 632 14.14 -9.85 5.56
CA ILE A 632 14.44 -11.21 5.06
C ILE A 632 14.77 -12.15 6.24
N LEU A 633 15.62 -11.70 7.17
CA LEU A 633 16.01 -12.47 8.36
C LEU A 633 14.84 -12.66 9.35
N GLY A 634 13.75 -11.90 9.18
CA GLY A 634 12.51 -12.01 9.96
C GLY A 634 11.76 -13.33 9.76
N CYS A 635 12.05 -14.12 8.73
CA CYS A 635 11.43 -15.43 8.50
C CYS A 635 9.88 -15.38 8.49
N GLY A 636 9.29 -14.31 7.96
CA GLY A 636 7.84 -14.10 7.99
C GLY A 636 7.31 -13.41 9.26
N GLY A 637 8.14 -13.17 10.28
CA GLY A 637 7.76 -12.46 11.50
C GLY A 637 8.76 -11.36 11.91
N GLY A 638 8.90 -11.10 13.22
CA GLY A 638 9.71 -9.99 13.76
C GLY A 638 9.14 -8.57 13.56
N GLY A 639 7.96 -8.46 12.94
CA GLY A 639 7.30 -7.19 12.60
C GLY A 639 7.92 -6.47 11.40
N ASP A 640 7.18 -5.51 10.82
CA ASP A 640 7.69 -4.71 9.70
C ASP A 640 8.78 -3.74 10.20
N PRO A 641 10.02 -3.77 9.65
CA PRO A 641 11.07 -2.86 10.05
C PRO A 641 10.83 -1.40 9.67
N TYR A 642 9.80 -1.11 8.87
CA TYR A 642 9.54 0.22 8.36
C TYR A 642 9.45 1.31 9.43
N GLN A 643 8.73 1.08 10.53
CA GLN A 643 8.56 2.11 11.57
C GLN A 643 9.88 2.45 12.28
N GLU A 644 10.64 1.42 12.66
CA GLU A 644 11.94 1.60 13.29
C GLU A 644 12.98 2.20 12.33
N TYR A 645 12.89 1.86 11.04
CA TYR A 645 13.65 2.53 9.98
C TYR A 645 13.34 4.03 9.93
N LEU A 646 12.06 4.43 9.98
CA LEU A 646 11.69 5.85 9.98
C LEU A 646 12.17 6.60 11.23
N LYS A 647 12.07 5.97 12.41
CA LYS A 647 12.59 6.53 13.68
C LYS A 647 14.10 6.75 13.60
N ALA A 648 14.84 5.72 13.20
CA ALA A 648 16.29 5.79 13.06
C ALA A 648 16.71 6.79 11.98
N ARG A 649 15.97 6.89 10.86
CA ARG A 649 16.23 7.89 9.82
C ARG A 649 16.01 9.31 10.32
N ALA A 650 14.92 9.56 11.05
CA ALA A 650 14.65 10.87 11.66
C ALA A 650 15.75 11.26 12.66
N LEU A 651 16.25 10.29 13.42
CA LEU A 651 17.39 10.49 14.32
C LEU A 651 18.67 10.87 13.57
N LEU A 652 19.00 10.15 12.50
CA LEU A 652 20.18 10.44 11.66
C LEU A 652 20.10 11.81 10.99
N GLN A 653 18.92 12.21 10.51
CA GLN A 653 18.72 13.54 9.89
C GLN A 653 18.91 14.68 10.89
N ARG A 654 18.49 14.50 12.15
CA ARG A 654 18.64 15.51 13.22
C ARG A 654 20.02 15.52 13.85
N HIS A 655 20.62 14.35 14.01
CA HIS A 655 21.88 14.16 14.71
C HIS A 655 22.81 13.20 13.92
N PRO A 656 23.40 13.65 12.81
CA PRO A 656 24.31 12.83 12.01
C PRO A 656 25.47 12.27 12.84
N GLY A 657 25.83 11.00 12.62
CA GLY A 657 26.96 10.34 13.28
C GLY A 657 26.71 9.80 14.69
N THR A 658 25.48 9.91 15.20
CA THR A 658 25.11 9.39 16.54
C THR A 658 24.90 7.89 16.59
N VAL A 659 24.42 7.29 15.50
CA VAL A 659 24.19 5.85 15.40
C VAL A 659 25.48 5.16 14.99
N LYS A 660 26.01 4.32 15.88
CA LYS A 660 27.29 3.63 15.70
C LYS A 660 27.17 2.15 15.97
N VAL A 661 27.82 1.33 15.16
CA VAL A 661 27.89 -0.13 15.31
C VAL A 661 29.33 -0.55 15.59
N VAL A 662 29.54 -1.45 16.55
CA VAL A 662 30.85 -1.97 16.96
C VAL A 662 30.84 -3.49 17.11
N SER A 663 32.02 -4.11 17.06
CA SER A 663 32.16 -5.52 17.39
C SER A 663 32.14 -5.75 18.91
N ALA A 664 31.56 -6.87 19.34
CA ALA A 664 31.60 -7.32 20.73
C ALA A 664 33.03 -7.58 21.25
N GLU A 665 34.00 -7.79 20.34
CA GLU A 665 35.42 -8.01 20.66
C GLU A 665 36.12 -6.77 21.23
N TYR A 666 35.53 -5.58 21.08
CA TYR A 666 36.16 -4.32 21.51
C TYR A 666 35.79 -3.89 22.93
N PHE A 667 34.95 -4.67 23.62
CA PHE A 667 34.59 -4.43 25.01
C PHE A 667 35.43 -5.26 25.97
N SER A 668 35.82 -4.65 27.10
CA SER A 668 36.38 -5.41 28.22
C SER A 668 35.33 -6.35 28.79
N ASP A 669 35.78 -7.49 29.32
CA ASP A 669 34.94 -8.62 29.74
C ASP A 669 33.82 -8.25 30.71
N ASP A 670 34.08 -7.26 31.58
CA ASP A 670 33.18 -6.82 32.65
C ASP A 670 32.20 -5.72 32.23
N CYS A 671 32.36 -5.14 31.03
CA CYS A 671 31.39 -4.17 30.50
C CYS A 671 30.00 -4.79 30.42
N LEU A 672 28.99 -4.09 30.91
CA LEU A 672 27.60 -4.54 30.79
C LEU A 672 27.01 -4.11 29.46
N ILE A 673 26.30 -5.02 28.82
CA ILE A 673 25.62 -4.82 27.55
C ILE A 673 24.12 -4.99 27.79
N GLY A 674 23.36 -3.94 27.48
CA GLY A 674 21.89 -3.96 27.51
C GLY A 674 21.34 -4.64 26.26
N TRP A 675 20.11 -5.16 26.36
CA TRP A 675 19.42 -5.68 25.19
C TRP A 675 17.92 -5.49 25.33
N THR A 676 17.31 -5.07 24.23
CA THR A 676 15.90 -4.71 24.19
C THR A 676 15.23 -5.24 22.93
N GLY A 677 13.91 -5.30 22.95
CA GLY A 677 13.08 -5.59 21.80
C GLY A 677 11.61 -5.42 22.18
N CYS A 678 10.73 -5.37 21.20
CA CYS A 678 9.31 -5.21 21.45
C CYS A 678 8.56 -6.54 21.45
N MET A 679 7.37 -6.53 22.05
CA MET A 679 6.45 -7.66 22.12
C MET A 679 5.01 -7.13 21.95
N GLY A 680 4.17 -7.85 21.20
CA GLY A 680 2.77 -7.48 21.01
C GLY A 680 2.25 -7.80 19.61
N SER A 681 1.07 -7.25 19.29
CA SER A 681 0.40 -7.39 17.99
C SER A 681 1.05 -6.48 16.95
N PRO A 682 1.49 -7.01 15.80
CA PRO A 682 1.86 -6.19 14.64
C PRO A 682 0.70 -5.31 14.15
N GLU A 683 -0.55 -5.78 14.25
CA GLU A 683 -1.74 -5.01 13.87
C GLU A 683 -1.95 -3.77 14.76
N VAL A 684 -1.60 -3.86 16.05
CA VAL A 684 -1.59 -2.69 16.94
C VAL A 684 -0.52 -1.69 16.51
N SER A 685 0.69 -2.16 16.22
CA SER A 685 1.78 -1.28 15.77
C SER A 685 1.43 -0.52 14.49
N MET A 686 0.59 -1.07 13.60
CA MET A 686 0.15 -0.35 12.40
C MET A 686 -0.67 0.92 12.70
N GLU A 687 -1.33 0.99 13.86
CA GLU A 687 -2.27 2.07 14.21
C GLU A 687 -1.80 2.92 15.41
N ARG A 688 -1.19 2.30 16.42
CA ARG A 688 -0.48 2.99 17.50
C ARG A 688 1.02 2.92 17.23
N LEU A 689 1.57 4.04 16.76
CA LEU A 689 3.01 4.17 16.54
C LEU A 689 3.78 4.02 17.86
N GLU A 690 5.02 3.53 17.77
CA GLU A 690 5.87 3.44 18.95
C GLU A 690 6.24 4.80 19.52
N ASN A 691 6.42 4.84 20.84
CA ASN A 691 7.08 5.93 21.54
C ASN A 691 8.56 5.52 21.80
N ASP A 692 8.91 5.40 23.07
CA ASP A 692 10.21 5.10 23.62
C ASP A 692 10.13 3.88 24.56
N GLU A 693 9.23 2.93 24.26
CA GLU A 693 8.89 1.81 25.14
C GLU A 693 10.12 1.02 25.57
N CYS A 694 11.04 0.72 24.64
CA CYS A 694 12.28 0.00 24.96
C CYS A 694 13.26 0.84 25.79
N LEU A 695 13.32 2.16 25.58
CA LEU A 695 14.13 3.08 26.38
C LEU A 695 13.63 3.09 27.83
N LYS A 696 12.32 3.24 27.99
CA LYS A 696 11.64 3.23 29.28
C LYS A 696 11.78 1.88 29.99
N ALA A 697 11.56 0.77 29.28
CA ALA A 697 11.73 -0.57 29.85
C ALA A 697 13.16 -0.82 30.35
N HIS A 698 14.18 -0.39 29.58
CA HIS A 698 15.56 -0.49 30.03
C HIS A 698 15.83 0.41 31.24
N GLY A 699 15.45 1.68 31.18
CA GLY A 699 15.66 2.63 32.28
C GLY A 699 15.04 2.14 33.60
N GLU A 700 13.82 1.61 33.53
CA GLU A 700 13.14 1.05 34.69
C GLU A 700 13.81 -0.23 35.21
N LEU A 701 14.24 -1.12 34.33
CA LEU A 701 15.00 -2.31 34.72
C LEU A 701 16.26 -1.93 35.50
N MET A 702 17.04 -0.96 34.99
CA MET A 702 18.26 -0.47 35.64
C MET A 702 17.95 0.15 37.01
N ARG A 703 16.86 0.93 37.11
CA ARG A 703 16.40 1.55 38.36
C ARG A 703 16.02 0.51 39.41
N VAL A 704 15.21 -0.48 39.04
CA VAL A 704 14.71 -1.53 39.96
C VAL A 704 15.85 -2.44 40.41
N THR A 705 16.79 -2.76 39.53
CA THR A 705 17.91 -3.65 39.82
C THR A 705 19.11 -2.94 40.45
N GLN A 706 19.13 -1.59 40.42
CA GLN A 706 20.28 -0.77 40.80
C GLN A 706 21.56 -1.16 40.04
N SER A 707 21.40 -1.57 38.78
CA SER A 707 22.50 -2.00 37.92
C SER A 707 23.33 -0.78 37.46
N PRO A 708 24.66 -0.92 37.29
CA PRO A 708 25.49 0.16 36.75
C PRO A 708 25.17 0.40 35.26
N PRO A 709 25.42 1.61 34.72
CA PRO A 709 25.15 1.93 33.33
C PRO A 709 25.78 0.93 32.34
N VAL A 710 25.07 0.64 31.26
CA VAL A 710 25.58 -0.24 30.19
C VAL A 710 26.56 0.50 29.28
N SER A 711 27.50 -0.25 28.71
CA SER A 711 28.51 0.25 27.77
C SER A 711 28.09 0.12 26.30
N GLY A 712 27.01 -0.60 26.01
CA GLY A 712 26.48 -0.81 24.66
C GLY A 712 25.15 -1.54 24.69
N PHE A 713 24.49 -1.61 23.54
CA PHE A 713 23.24 -2.34 23.36
C PHE A 713 23.33 -3.36 22.22
N LEU A 714 22.56 -4.42 22.29
CA LEU A 714 22.38 -5.36 21.19
C LEU A 714 20.91 -5.75 21.03
N ALA A 715 20.53 -6.22 19.85
CA ALA A 715 19.14 -6.56 19.57
C ALA A 715 18.71 -7.88 20.23
N LEU A 716 17.46 -7.94 20.69
CA LEU A 716 16.82 -9.20 21.05
C LEU A 716 16.92 -10.20 19.90
N GLU A 717 16.56 -9.74 18.70
CA GLU A 717 16.55 -10.50 17.46
C GLU A 717 16.91 -9.57 16.30
N ILE A 718 17.57 -10.09 15.26
CA ILE A 718 17.86 -9.33 14.03
C ILE A 718 16.65 -9.27 13.08
N GLY A 719 15.67 -10.17 13.24
CA GLY A 719 14.51 -10.26 12.37
C GLY A 719 13.55 -9.08 12.53
N GLY A 720 13.07 -8.54 11.41
CA GLY A 720 12.04 -7.50 11.38
C GLY A 720 12.45 -6.19 12.05
N GLY A 721 11.49 -5.51 12.71
CA GLY A 721 11.73 -4.20 13.32
C GLY A 721 12.65 -4.22 14.54
N ASN A 722 12.70 -5.33 15.28
CA ASN A 722 13.58 -5.49 16.43
C ASN A 722 15.08 -5.38 16.07
N GLY A 723 15.43 -5.78 14.83
CA GLY A 723 16.81 -5.68 14.32
C GLY A 723 17.28 -4.25 14.07
N VAL A 724 16.35 -3.29 13.87
CA VAL A 724 16.66 -1.88 13.64
C VAL A 724 16.55 -1.06 14.93
N LEU A 725 15.62 -1.42 15.80
CA LEU A 725 15.26 -0.68 17.02
C LEU A 725 16.47 -0.29 17.90
N ASN A 726 17.41 -1.22 18.10
CA ASN A 726 18.53 -0.98 19.02
C ASN A 726 19.58 0.02 18.49
N LEU A 727 19.53 0.36 17.18
CA LEU A 727 20.30 1.47 16.62
C LEU A 727 19.86 2.81 17.22
N GLY A 728 18.54 3.01 17.41
CA GLY A 728 18.00 4.19 18.08
C GLY A 728 18.21 4.17 19.59
N VAL A 729 18.04 3.01 20.23
CA VAL A 729 18.22 2.85 21.69
C VAL A 729 19.66 3.17 22.11
N SER A 730 20.64 2.59 21.41
CA SER A 730 22.06 2.83 21.69
C SER A 730 22.43 4.31 21.54
N ALA A 731 22.00 4.94 20.44
CA ALA A 731 22.23 6.35 20.18
C ALA A 731 21.63 7.28 21.25
N HIS A 732 20.43 6.97 21.78
CA HIS A 732 19.82 7.72 22.88
C HIS A 732 20.68 7.72 24.14
N TYR A 733 21.25 6.57 24.51
CA TYR A 733 22.13 6.44 25.68
C TYR A 733 23.58 6.88 25.40
N GLY A 734 23.91 7.31 24.18
CA GLY A 734 25.26 7.75 23.82
C GLY A 734 26.31 6.63 23.79
N VAL A 735 25.86 5.38 23.62
CA VAL A 735 26.71 4.17 23.55
C VAL A 735 26.54 3.49 22.19
N PRO A 736 27.47 2.65 21.72
CA PRO A 736 27.32 1.99 20.43
C PRO A 736 26.37 0.77 20.49
N CYS A 737 25.79 0.44 19.35
CA CYS A 737 25.11 -0.83 19.11
C CYS A 737 26.14 -1.91 18.78
N LEU A 738 25.99 -3.11 19.31
CA LEU A 738 26.85 -4.24 18.97
C LEU A 738 26.32 -4.91 17.70
N ASP A 739 27.24 -5.30 16.81
CA ASP A 739 26.96 -6.14 15.66
C ASP A 739 26.68 -7.59 16.10
N ALA A 740 25.57 -7.79 16.78
CA ALA A 740 25.11 -9.07 17.30
C ALA A 740 23.64 -9.01 17.72
N ASP A 741 23.01 -10.18 17.79
CA ASP A 741 21.71 -10.37 18.43
C ASP A 741 21.63 -11.73 19.14
N TYR A 742 20.55 -11.99 19.87
CA TYR A 742 20.40 -13.24 20.62
C TYR A 742 19.63 -14.35 19.89
N MET A 743 19.16 -14.14 18.66
CA MET A 743 18.37 -15.11 17.90
C MET A 743 18.93 -15.46 16.52
N GLY A 744 19.58 -14.54 15.81
CA GLY A 744 20.08 -14.69 14.43
C GLY A 744 18.97 -14.75 13.37
N ARG A 745 17.71 -14.69 13.81
CA ARG A 745 16.45 -14.73 13.05
C ARG A 745 15.34 -14.18 13.96
N ALA A 746 14.08 -14.18 13.51
CA ALA A 746 12.96 -13.98 14.43
C ALA A 746 12.44 -15.30 15.03
N TYR A 747 11.99 -15.24 16.29
CA TYR A 747 11.25 -16.32 16.96
C TYR A 747 9.97 -15.81 17.67
N PRO A 748 8.95 -16.66 17.84
CA PRO A 748 7.66 -16.22 18.39
C PRO A 748 7.69 -15.86 19.88
N THR A 749 8.64 -16.40 20.66
CA THR A 749 8.61 -16.31 22.14
C THR A 749 9.93 -15.82 22.73
N PHE A 750 9.84 -15.11 23.86
CA PHE A 750 10.99 -14.56 24.56
C PHE A 750 11.93 -15.64 25.12
N SER A 751 11.42 -16.84 25.42
CA SER A 751 12.25 -17.97 25.85
C SER A 751 13.19 -18.49 24.76
N GLN A 752 12.96 -18.13 23.50
CA GLN A 752 13.77 -18.51 22.34
C GLN A 752 14.88 -17.50 22.12
N VAL A 753 15.78 -17.38 23.09
CA VAL A 753 17.00 -16.59 23.00
C VAL A 753 18.20 -17.42 23.41
N THR A 754 19.34 -17.21 22.75
CA THR A 754 20.57 -17.96 23.00
C THR A 754 21.07 -17.89 24.46
N PRO A 755 20.92 -16.80 25.25
CA PRO A 755 21.24 -16.85 26.67
C PRO A 755 20.42 -17.89 27.45
N ASN A 756 19.19 -18.19 27.02
CA ASN A 756 18.37 -19.24 27.63
C ASN A 756 18.77 -20.64 27.17
N VAL A 757 19.36 -20.78 25.98
CA VAL A 757 19.97 -22.04 25.51
C VAL A 757 21.09 -22.49 26.45
N TYR A 758 21.96 -21.57 26.83
CA TYR A 758 23.08 -21.83 27.76
C TYR A 758 22.69 -21.65 29.25
N GLY A 759 21.43 -21.30 29.51
CA GLY A 759 20.87 -21.10 30.85
C GLY A 759 20.06 -22.29 31.34
N ALA A 760 19.60 -22.20 32.60
CA ALA A 760 18.74 -23.22 33.20
C ALA A 760 17.26 -23.04 32.80
N PRO A 761 16.46 -24.13 32.75
CA PRO A 761 15.01 -24.07 32.51
C PRO A 761 14.21 -23.23 33.53
N SER A 762 14.82 -22.79 34.62
CA SER A 762 14.23 -21.90 35.64
C SER A 762 13.89 -20.51 35.11
N GLY A 763 14.50 -20.08 34.00
CA GLY A 763 14.31 -18.75 33.41
C GLY A 763 15.25 -17.68 33.94
N ASP A 764 16.26 -18.04 34.75
CA ASP A 764 17.24 -17.10 35.32
C ASP A 764 18.03 -16.32 34.26
N ALA A 765 18.16 -16.86 33.05
CA ALA A 765 18.79 -16.16 31.94
C ALA A 765 17.96 -14.97 31.43
N LEU A 766 16.64 -15.00 31.66
CA LEU A 766 15.64 -14.07 31.12
C LEU A 766 15.20 -13.01 32.14
N VAL A 767 15.42 -13.22 33.44
CA VAL A 767 14.99 -12.31 34.52
C VAL A 767 16.21 -11.77 35.29
N PRO A 768 16.14 -10.57 35.89
CA PRO A 768 15.00 -9.64 35.88
C PRO A 768 14.70 -9.10 34.48
N ALA A 769 13.41 -9.04 34.13
CA ALA A 769 12.93 -8.49 32.85
C ALA A 769 11.82 -7.47 33.10
N THR A 770 11.84 -6.41 32.30
CA THR A 770 10.87 -5.31 32.39
C THR A 770 10.17 -5.14 31.06
N ILE A 771 8.86 -4.90 31.11
CA ILE A 771 8.07 -4.41 29.97
C ILE A 771 7.51 -3.03 30.26
N ALA A 772 7.36 -2.21 29.22
CA ALA A 772 6.81 -0.86 29.29
C ALA A 772 5.81 -0.60 28.15
N SER A 773 4.69 0.04 28.45
CA SER A 773 3.59 0.37 27.52
C SER A 773 3.88 1.57 26.62
N GLY A 774 4.79 2.45 27.05
CA GLY A 774 5.12 3.72 26.39
C GLY A 774 4.41 4.93 26.98
N ASP A 775 3.38 4.74 27.81
CA ASP A 775 2.63 5.79 28.52
C ASP A 775 3.02 5.93 30.01
N GLY A 776 4.14 5.32 30.41
CA GLY A 776 4.65 5.37 31.78
C GLY A 776 4.24 4.20 32.68
N THR A 777 3.54 3.19 32.14
CA THR A 777 3.24 1.94 32.88
C THR A 777 4.37 0.91 32.69
N PHE A 778 4.77 0.27 33.79
CA PHE A 778 5.87 -0.70 33.84
C PHE A 778 5.52 -1.95 34.62
N ILE A 779 5.99 -3.11 34.17
CA ILE A 779 5.98 -4.36 34.93
C ILE A 779 7.38 -4.98 34.90
N THR A 780 7.94 -5.22 36.09
CA THR A 780 9.24 -5.89 36.24
C THR A 780 9.07 -7.25 36.92
N MET A 781 9.42 -8.32 36.21
CA MET A 781 9.50 -9.67 36.76
C MET A 781 10.93 -9.93 37.23
N THR A 782 11.12 -10.13 38.53
CA THR A 782 12.46 -10.32 39.12
C THR A 782 12.91 -11.78 39.21
N LYS A 783 11.96 -12.72 39.25
CA LYS A 783 12.21 -14.18 39.32
C LYS A 783 11.10 -14.96 38.64
N SER A 784 11.41 -16.18 38.20
CA SER A 784 10.44 -17.15 37.68
C SER A 784 10.80 -18.57 38.12
N ARG A 785 9.83 -19.49 38.01
CA ARG A 785 10.03 -20.94 38.20
C ARG A 785 10.42 -21.65 36.91
N THR A 786 9.99 -21.12 35.76
CA THR A 786 10.35 -21.64 34.44
C THR A 786 10.53 -20.52 33.41
N ASP A 787 11.37 -20.76 32.41
CA ASP A 787 11.55 -19.87 31.26
C ASP A 787 10.24 -19.59 30.49
N LYS A 788 9.45 -20.64 30.21
CA LYS A 788 8.14 -20.52 29.53
C LYS A 788 7.14 -19.66 30.31
N LEU A 789 7.24 -19.61 31.64
CA LEU A 789 6.35 -18.78 32.46
C LEU A 789 6.71 -17.29 32.32
N VAL A 790 7.99 -16.96 32.10
CA VAL A 790 8.43 -15.57 31.86
C VAL A 790 7.70 -15.01 30.64
N ASP A 791 7.78 -15.71 29.49
CA ASP A 791 7.10 -15.27 28.26
C ASP A 791 5.58 -15.18 28.47
N ARG A 792 4.95 -16.25 28.98
CA ARG A 792 3.49 -16.29 29.16
C ARG A 792 2.97 -15.17 30.06
N ALA A 793 3.65 -14.88 31.16
CA ALA A 793 3.21 -13.87 32.12
C ALA A 793 3.41 -12.45 31.57
N LEU A 794 4.57 -12.16 30.98
CA LEU A 794 4.81 -10.85 30.36
C LEU A 794 3.86 -10.63 29.17
N ARG A 795 3.55 -11.68 28.40
CA ARG A 795 2.59 -11.63 27.29
C ARG A 795 1.17 -11.38 27.76
N ALA A 796 0.74 -12.00 28.86
CA ALA A 796 -0.55 -11.71 29.48
C ALA A 796 -0.64 -10.25 29.94
N ALA A 797 0.42 -9.73 30.57
CA ALA A 797 0.50 -8.33 30.98
C ALA A 797 0.49 -7.35 29.79
N CYS A 798 1.13 -7.71 28.68
CA CYS A 798 1.12 -6.91 27.45
C CYS A 798 -0.28 -6.66 26.90
N VAL A 799 -1.23 -7.59 27.10
CA VAL A 799 -2.63 -7.43 26.66
C VAL A 799 -3.27 -6.22 27.35
N GLU A 800 -3.17 -6.16 28.68
CA GLU A 800 -3.68 -5.05 29.50
C GLU A 800 -2.96 -3.73 29.23
N MET A 801 -1.69 -3.79 28.82
CA MET A 801 -0.85 -2.64 28.51
C MET A 801 -1.02 -2.11 27.07
N GLY A 802 -2.19 -2.34 26.45
CA GLY A 802 -2.49 -1.86 25.09
C GLY A 802 -1.91 -2.72 23.99
N CYS A 803 -1.68 -4.01 24.24
CA CYS A 803 -1.31 -5.06 23.26
C CYS A 803 0.00 -4.83 22.48
N ARG A 804 0.85 -3.87 22.93
CA ARG A 804 2.21 -3.64 22.43
C ARG A 804 3.04 -3.00 23.54
N VAL A 805 4.21 -3.58 23.81
CA VAL A 805 5.15 -3.12 24.84
C VAL A 805 6.59 -3.25 24.35
N GLY A 806 7.45 -2.36 24.84
CA GLY A 806 8.91 -2.53 24.79
C GLY A 806 9.35 -3.42 25.93
N LYS A 807 10.44 -4.16 25.75
CA LYS A 807 10.97 -5.12 26.72
C LYS A 807 12.47 -4.98 26.85
N ALA A 808 12.96 -5.05 28.09
CA ALA A 808 14.37 -5.14 28.41
C ALA A 808 14.66 -6.42 29.21
N GLY A 809 15.69 -7.15 28.79
CA GLY A 809 16.22 -8.31 29.53
C GLY A 809 17.40 -7.93 30.42
N PRO A 810 17.85 -8.84 31.30
CA PRO A 810 18.93 -8.56 32.23
C PRO A 810 20.23 -8.26 31.47
N PRO A 811 20.93 -7.15 31.76
CA PRO A 811 22.21 -6.85 31.13
C PRO A 811 23.20 -8.01 31.29
N LYS A 812 24.00 -8.26 30.25
CA LYS A 812 25.02 -9.33 30.25
C LYS A 812 26.40 -8.72 30.15
N SER A 813 27.39 -9.36 30.75
CA SER A 813 28.77 -8.93 30.56
C SER A 813 29.22 -9.18 29.12
N ALA A 814 30.13 -8.37 28.59
CA ALA A 814 30.62 -8.51 27.22
C ALA A 814 31.23 -9.89 26.96
N ARG A 815 31.85 -10.50 27.99
CA ARG A 815 32.31 -11.89 27.93
C ARG A 815 31.16 -12.86 27.62
N ILE A 816 30.05 -12.77 28.35
CA ILE A 816 28.86 -13.61 28.12
C ILE A 816 28.28 -13.36 26.72
N VAL A 817 28.25 -12.10 26.28
CA VAL A 817 27.78 -11.75 24.93
C VAL A 817 28.60 -12.48 23.86
N ARG A 818 29.94 -12.45 23.93
CA ARG A 818 30.80 -13.19 22.97
C ARG A 818 30.60 -14.70 23.03
N GLU A 819 30.36 -15.24 24.21
CA GLU A 819 30.15 -16.67 24.44
C GLU A 819 28.79 -17.17 23.96
N GLN A 820 27.75 -16.32 23.95
CA GLN A 820 26.36 -16.78 23.78
C GLN A 820 25.62 -16.14 22.61
N ALA A 821 25.91 -14.88 22.26
CA ALA A 821 25.23 -14.17 21.19
C ALA A 821 25.66 -14.68 19.80
N ILE A 822 24.85 -14.32 18.80
CA ILE A 822 25.16 -14.56 17.38
C ILE A 822 25.74 -13.25 16.85
N THR A 823 27.03 -13.26 16.53
CA THR A 823 27.78 -12.07 16.11
C THR A 823 27.71 -11.84 14.60
N GLY A 824 27.79 -10.59 14.17
CA GLY A 824 27.85 -10.19 12.75
C GLY A 824 26.47 -10.01 12.09
N THR A 825 25.39 -9.97 12.86
CA THR A 825 24.03 -10.05 12.31
C THR A 825 23.53 -8.72 11.72
N ILE A 826 23.99 -7.57 12.20
CA ILE A 826 23.74 -6.27 11.56
C ILE A 826 24.52 -6.19 10.25
N SER A 827 25.78 -6.63 10.24
CA SER A 827 26.58 -6.74 9.02
C SER A 827 25.92 -7.68 7.99
N LEU A 828 25.40 -8.83 8.43
CA LEU A 828 24.67 -9.77 7.57
C LEU A 828 23.44 -9.10 6.95
N ALA A 829 22.63 -8.42 7.76
CA ALA A 829 21.45 -7.70 7.28
C ALA A 829 21.84 -6.65 6.21
N TRP A 830 22.93 -5.92 6.42
CA TRP A 830 23.43 -4.96 5.44
C TRP A 830 23.83 -5.62 4.12
N TRP A 831 24.58 -6.73 4.14
CA TRP A 831 24.99 -7.45 2.92
C TRP A 831 23.77 -7.97 2.13
N ILE A 832 22.80 -8.56 2.83
CA ILE A 832 21.55 -9.02 2.23
C ILE A 832 20.77 -7.85 1.62
N GLY A 833 20.60 -6.75 2.36
CA GLY A 833 19.86 -5.59 1.85
C GLY A 833 20.52 -4.92 0.67
N ARG A 834 21.86 -4.86 0.65
CA ARG A 834 22.64 -4.38 -0.49
C ARG A 834 22.51 -5.30 -1.69
N ALA A 835 22.51 -6.63 -1.50
CA ALA A 835 22.29 -7.59 -2.58
C ALA A 835 20.96 -7.35 -3.29
N VAL A 836 19.88 -7.15 -2.52
CA VAL A 836 18.55 -6.82 -3.05
C VAL A 836 18.56 -5.50 -3.82
N ALA A 837 19.36 -4.53 -3.40
CA ALA A 837 19.42 -3.20 -4.01
C ALA A 837 20.25 -3.14 -5.30
N LEU A 838 21.25 -4.03 -5.47
CA LEU A 838 22.16 -4.05 -6.61
C LEU A 838 21.55 -4.64 -7.88
N GLU A 839 20.79 -5.72 -7.72
CA GLU A 839 20.31 -6.50 -8.86
C GLU A 839 18.92 -6.04 -9.32
N LYS A 840 18.65 -6.12 -10.62
CA LYS A 840 17.33 -5.79 -11.18
C LYS A 840 16.42 -7.01 -11.29
N ASN A 841 16.96 -8.13 -11.74
CA ASN A 841 16.21 -9.39 -11.91
C ASN A 841 16.16 -10.16 -10.59
N ILE A 842 15.01 -10.76 -10.29
CA ILE A 842 14.80 -11.54 -9.07
C ILE A 842 15.71 -12.74 -8.92
N ASN A 843 16.00 -13.49 -10.00
CA ASN A 843 16.87 -14.66 -9.90
C ASN A 843 18.28 -14.25 -9.49
N ASP A 844 18.75 -13.13 -10.04
CA ASP A 844 20.02 -12.53 -9.69
C ASP A 844 20.00 -12.00 -8.25
N LYS A 845 18.90 -11.35 -7.81
CA LYS A 845 18.73 -10.93 -6.40
C LYS A 845 18.82 -12.12 -5.44
N ALA A 846 18.07 -13.20 -5.69
CA ALA A 846 18.04 -14.39 -4.84
C ALA A 846 19.41 -15.06 -4.81
N GLN A 847 20.04 -15.28 -5.96
CA GLN A 847 21.38 -15.85 -6.04
C GLN A 847 22.42 -14.97 -5.34
N ARG A 848 22.33 -13.64 -5.50
CA ARG A 848 23.23 -12.72 -4.83
C ARG A 848 23.08 -12.76 -3.32
N ILE A 849 21.86 -12.92 -2.80
CA ILE A 849 21.64 -13.15 -1.36
C ILE A 849 22.38 -14.43 -0.93
N ILE A 850 22.25 -15.54 -1.67
CA ILE A 850 22.97 -16.79 -1.37
C ILE A 850 24.48 -16.55 -1.30
N ASP A 851 25.06 -15.86 -2.27
CA ASP A 851 26.50 -15.57 -2.33
C ASP A 851 26.96 -14.72 -1.13
N GLU A 852 26.13 -13.78 -0.69
CA GLU A 852 26.42 -12.86 0.41
C GLU A 852 26.33 -13.50 1.81
N VAL A 853 25.58 -14.60 1.94
CA VAL A 853 25.39 -15.32 3.22
C VAL A 853 26.27 -16.56 3.38
N GLY A 854 27.29 -16.72 2.53
CA GLY A 854 28.25 -17.84 2.58
C GLY A 854 28.22 -18.77 1.36
N GLY A 855 27.41 -18.46 0.35
CA GLY A 855 27.30 -19.24 -0.88
C GLY A 855 26.46 -20.51 -0.71
N SER A 856 26.54 -21.39 -1.71
CA SER A 856 25.76 -22.63 -1.79
C SER A 856 26.06 -23.65 -0.69
N GLU A 857 27.15 -23.49 0.06
CA GLU A 857 27.42 -24.32 1.24
C GLU A 857 26.60 -23.91 2.47
N SER A 858 26.12 -22.66 2.52
CA SER A 858 25.44 -22.06 3.67
C SER A 858 23.97 -21.75 3.41
N ALA A 859 23.55 -21.64 2.15
CA ALA A 859 22.19 -21.30 1.81
C ALA A 859 21.77 -21.89 0.46
N ALA A 860 20.47 -21.99 0.23
CA ALA A 860 19.90 -22.50 -1.01
C ALA A 860 18.61 -21.79 -1.40
N ILE A 861 18.38 -21.67 -2.71
CA ILE A 861 17.05 -21.40 -3.27
C ILE A 861 16.29 -22.74 -3.26
N LEU A 862 15.16 -22.79 -2.57
CA LEU A 862 14.35 -24.01 -2.46
C LEU A 862 13.37 -24.16 -3.62
N GLY A 863 12.83 -23.04 -4.10
CA GLY A 863 11.92 -23.01 -5.23
C GLY A 863 11.35 -21.61 -5.47
N GLN A 864 10.56 -21.50 -6.53
CA GLN A 864 9.85 -20.28 -6.90
C GLN A 864 8.49 -20.61 -7.48
N GLY A 865 7.52 -19.72 -7.31
CA GLY A 865 6.18 -19.95 -7.82
C GLY A 865 5.19 -18.85 -7.48
N LYS A 866 3.90 -19.15 -7.66
CA LYS A 866 2.78 -18.26 -7.38
C LYS A 866 2.05 -18.75 -6.14
N ILE A 867 1.76 -17.86 -5.20
CA ILE A 867 0.94 -18.19 -4.03
C ILE A 867 -0.47 -18.54 -4.51
N THR A 868 -0.94 -19.75 -4.19
CA THR A 868 -2.25 -20.26 -4.58
C THR A 868 -3.22 -20.39 -3.41
N SER A 869 -2.72 -20.43 -2.17
CA SER A 869 -3.56 -20.45 -0.97
C SER A 869 -2.80 -19.92 0.24
N VAL A 870 -3.53 -19.30 1.18
CA VAL A 870 -3.01 -18.93 2.50
C VAL A 870 -4.10 -19.15 3.54
N GLU A 871 -3.89 -20.11 4.42
CA GLU A 871 -4.79 -20.38 5.55
C GLU A 871 -4.24 -19.77 6.83
N ARG A 872 -5.12 -19.18 7.66
CA ARG A 872 -4.73 -18.54 8.93
C ARG A 872 -5.74 -18.83 10.03
N VAL A 873 -5.23 -19.19 11.21
CA VAL A 873 -6.00 -19.39 12.44
C VAL A 873 -5.27 -18.76 13.61
N LEU A 874 -5.99 -17.98 14.42
CA LEU A 874 -5.44 -17.38 15.63
C LEU A 874 -5.59 -18.36 16.80
N LYS A 875 -4.49 -18.64 17.52
CA LYS A 875 -4.51 -19.51 18.71
C LYS A 875 -3.53 -18.99 19.75
N THR A 876 -4.01 -18.70 20.96
CA THR A 876 -3.16 -18.29 22.11
C THR A 876 -2.22 -17.12 21.79
N GLY A 877 -2.72 -16.08 21.12
CA GLY A 877 -1.93 -14.89 20.74
C GLY A 877 -0.90 -15.10 19.61
N HIS A 878 -0.93 -16.24 18.92
CA HIS A 878 -0.09 -16.52 17.76
C HIS A 878 -0.97 -16.83 16.54
N THR A 879 -0.50 -16.47 15.35
CA THR A 879 -1.12 -16.88 14.09
C THR A 879 -0.47 -18.16 13.58
N TYR A 880 -1.27 -19.20 13.42
CA TYR A 880 -0.88 -20.44 12.76
C TYR A 880 -1.45 -20.45 11.35
N GLY A 881 -0.74 -21.04 10.41
CA GLY A 881 -1.22 -21.13 9.04
C GLY A 881 -0.32 -21.94 8.14
N VAL A 882 -0.79 -22.11 6.90
CA VAL A 882 -0.04 -22.76 5.82
C VAL A 882 -0.12 -21.89 4.59
N LEU A 883 1.04 -21.56 4.04
CA LEU A 883 1.19 -20.93 2.74
C LEU A 883 1.38 -22.03 1.68
N GLU A 884 0.60 -21.99 0.60
CA GLU A 884 0.77 -22.89 -0.55
C GLU A 884 1.23 -22.12 -1.79
N VAL A 885 2.27 -22.63 -2.44
CA VAL A 885 2.89 -22.06 -3.64
C VAL A 885 2.94 -23.14 -4.71
N GLU A 886 2.24 -22.94 -5.83
CA GLU A 886 2.44 -23.76 -7.02
C GLU A 886 3.62 -23.21 -7.81
N GLY A 887 4.60 -24.07 -8.07
CA GLY A 887 5.85 -23.60 -8.66
C GLY A 887 6.79 -24.69 -9.11
N ILE A 888 8.05 -24.31 -9.21
CA ILE A 888 9.16 -25.20 -9.52
C ILE A 888 10.19 -25.14 -8.40
N LEU A 889 10.78 -26.29 -8.10
CA LEU A 889 11.92 -26.42 -7.21
C LEU A 889 13.20 -26.01 -7.94
N SER A 890 14.30 -25.86 -7.19
CA SER A 890 15.59 -25.49 -7.76
C SER A 890 16.14 -26.51 -8.78
N ASP A 891 15.73 -27.78 -8.66
CA ASP A 891 16.02 -28.84 -9.64
C ASP A 891 15.09 -28.82 -10.87
N SER A 892 14.29 -27.77 -11.03
CA SER A 892 13.27 -27.60 -12.09
C SER A 892 12.08 -28.55 -12.01
N THR A 893 11.95 -29.33 -10.93
CA THR A 893 10.78 -30.19 -10.70
C THR A 893 9.56 -29.35 -10.37
N LYS A 894 8.42 -29.62 -11.01
CA LYS A 894 7.14 -28.99 -10.64
C LYS A 894 6.67 -29.54 -9.29
N ALA A 895 6.31 -28.66 -8.39
CA ALA A 895 5.88 -29.04 -7.05
C ALA A 895 4.81 -28.09 -6.51
N LEU A 896 3.99 -28.63 -5.60
CA LEU A 896 3.25 -27.82 -4.64
C LEU A 896 4.13 -27.63 -3.41
N ILE A 897 4.55 -26.39 -3.13
CA ILE A 897 5.40 -26.06 -1.99
C ILE A 897 4.50 -25.55 -0.86
N LYS A 898 4.57 -26.18 0.30
CA LYS A 898 3.82 -25.82 1.51
C LYS A 898 4.77 -25.26 2.56
N ILE A 899 4.39 -24.15 3.16
CA ILE A 899 5.17 -23.48 4.21
C ILE A 899 4.28 -23.24 5.44
N PRO A 900 4.25 -24.17 6.39
CA PRO A 900 3.58 -23.96 7.67
C PRO A 900 4.31 -22.92 8.53
N PHE A 901 3.55 -22.11 9.27
CA PHE A 901 4.09 -21.05 10.12
C PHE A 901 3.34 -20.91 11.45
N LYS A 902 4.06 -20.39 12.44
CA LYS A 902 3.55 -19.90 13.74
C LYS A 902 4.18 -18.54 13.98
N ASN A 903 3.49 -17.46 13.59
CA ASN A 903 4.05 -16.10 13.38
C ASN A 903 5.18 -16.05 12.32
N GLU A 904 6.20 -16.89 12.48
CA GLU A 904 7.32 -17.12 11.57
C GLU A 904 7.21 -18.48 10.84
N ASN A 905 7.82 -18.57 9.66
CA ASN A 905 7.93 -19.79 8.86
C ASN A 905 8.67 -20.89 9.63
N ALA A 906 8.06 -22.07 9.71
CA ALA A 906 8.56 -23.18 10.52
C ALA A 906 9.32 -24.21 9.67
N PHE A 907 8.77 -24.63 8.54
CA PHE A 907 9.43 -25.54 7.60
C PHE A 907 8.88 -25.40 6.18
N VAL A 908 9.60 -25.96 5.21
CA VAL A 908 9.20 -26.01 3.80
C VAL A 908 9.05 -27.47 3.39
N GLU A 909 7.88 -27.82 2.89
CA GLU A 909 7.53 -29.14 2.37
C GLU A 909 7.26 -29.01 0.86
N ALA A 910 7.79 -29.91 0.06
CA ALA A 910 7.50 -30.00 -1.36
C ALA A 910 6.75 -31.29 -1.66
N VAL A 911 5.60 -31.17 -2.33
CA VAL A 911 4.78 -32.28 -2.79
C VAL A 911 4.95 -32.43 -4.31
N CYS A 912 5.55 -33.54 -4.73
CA CYS A 912 5.80 -33.89 -6.14
C CYS A 912 5.16 -35.25 -6.42
N ASP A 913 4.28 -35.35 -7.42
CA ASP A 913 3.62 -36.62 -7.82
C ASP A 913 2.97 -37.40 -6.67
N GLY A 914 2.49 -36.69 -5.64
CA GLY A 914 1.86 -37.28 -4.45
C GLY A 914 2.83 -37.68 -3.34
N GLU A 915 4.14 -37.59 -3.56
CA GLU A 915 5.17 -37.78 -2.52
C GLU A 915 5.56 -36.45 -1.87
N SER A 916 5.69 -36.45 -0.55
CA SER A 916 6.10 -35.28 0.24
C SER A 916 7.56 -35.40 0.71
N ARG A 917 8.33 -34.29 0.58
CA ARG A 917 9.68 -34.14 1.13
C ARG A 917 9.84 -32.82 1.87
N ILE A 918 10.45 -32.86 3.05
CA ILE A 918 10.84 -31.64 3.79
C ILE A 918 12.15 -31.13 3.21
N LEU A 919 12.16 -29.87 2.78
CA LEU A 919 13.32 -29.20 2.16
C LEU A 919 14.16 -28.41 3.16
N ALA A 920 13.53 -27.76 4.13
CA ALA A 920 14.18 -26.98 5.18
C ALA A 920 13.27 -26.88 6.41
N SER A 921 13.85 -26.72 7.59
CA SER A 921 13.10 -26.47 8.83
C SER A 921 13.90 -25.60 9.79
N VAL A 922 13.21 -24.85 10.64
CA VAL A 922 13.78 -24.11 11.77
C VAL A 922 14.71 -25.02 12.61
N PRO A 923 15.87 -24.56 13.13
CA PRO A 923 16.31 -23.16 13.28
C PRO A 923 16.74 -22.44 11.99
N ASP A 924 16.96 -23.14 10.88
CA ASP A 924 17.36 -22.50 9.62
C ASP A 924 16.39 -21.38 9.21
N ILE A 925 16.95 -20.30 8.69
CA ILE A 925 16.22 -19.10 8.29
C ILE A 925 15.44 -19.46 7.02
N ILE A 926 14.11 -19.36 7.05
CA ILE A 926 13.25 -19.62 5.91
C ILE A 926 12.59 -18.30 5.51
N ALA A 927 13.02 -17.74 4.39
CA ALA A 927 12.51 -16.48 3.88
C ALA A 927 11.72 -16.70 2.59
N VAL A 928 10.51 -16.12 2.55
CA VAL A 928 9.71 -15.98 1.35
C VAL A 928 9.91 -14.57 0.84
N ILE A 929 10.41 -14.44 -0.38
CA ILE A 929 10.79 -13.17 -1.00
C ILE A 929 9.80 -12.87 -2.11
N ASP A 930 9.31 -11.63 -2.15
CA ASP A 930 8.51 -11.13 -3.26
C ASP A 930 9.35 -11.12 -4.55
N ALA A 931 8.85 -11.82 -5.58
CA ALA A 931 9.57 -11.97 -6.82
C ALA A 931 9.64 -10.68 -7.66
N GLU A 932 8.85 -9.67 -7.35
CA GLU A 932 8.92 -8.38 -8.04
C GLU A 932 9.96 -7.45 -7.38
N THR A 933 9.89 -7.30 -6.06
CA THR A 933 10.73 -6.33 -5.34
C THR A 933 12.03 -6.92 -4.80
N GLY A 934 12.08 -8.24 -4.57
CA GLY A 934 13.16 -8.90 -3.85
C GLY A 934 13.15 -8.68 -2.34
N LEU A 935 12.09 -8.09 -1.78
CA LEU A 935 11.93 -7.88 -0.35
C LEU A 935 11.35 -9.13 0.34
N GLY A 936 11.75 -9.37 1.59
CA GLY A 936 11.13 -10.40 2.42
C GLY A 936 9.65 -10.09 2.67
N LEU A 937 8.81 -11.13 2.67
CA LEU A 937 7.39 -11.05 2.97
C LEU A 937 7.11 -11.57 4.39
N GLY A 938 6.38 -10.78 5.18
CA GLY A 938 5.78 -11.19 6.44
C GLY A 938 4.58 -12.11 6.24
N THR A 939 4.28 -12.97 7.22
CA THR A 939 3.08 -13.82 7.21
C THR A 939 1.76 -13.04 7.09
N PRO A 940 1.62 -11.78 7.57
CA PRO A 940 0.44 -10.95 7.26
C PRO A 940 0.36 -10.49 5.80
N GLU A 941 1.50 -10.44 5.09
CA GLU A 941 1.60 -9.96 3.71
C GLU A 941 1.31 -11.04 2.67
N TYR A 942 1.34 -12.34 3.04
CA TYR A 942 1.03 -13.44 2.12
C TYR A 942 -0.38 -13.33 1.53
N LYS A 943 -0.47 -13.33 0.19
CA LYS A 943 -1.73 -13.18 -0.55
C LYS A 943 -1.69 -14.01 -1.80
N TYR A 944 -2.87 -14.51 -2.20
CA TYR A 944 -3.04 -15.18 -3.48
C TYR A 944 -2.49 -14.34 -4.63
N GLY A 945 -1.80 -14.97 -5.56
CA GLY A 945 -1.35 -14.39 -6.82
C GLY A 945 0.05 -13.77 -6.76
N LEU A 946 0.59 -13.49 -5.56
CA LEU A 946 1.95 -13.01 -5.42
C LEU A 946 2.93 -14.06 -5.97
N LYS A 947 3.87 -13.61 -6.80
CA LYS A 947 5.00 -14.42 -7.25
C LYS A 947 6.08 -14.34 -6.17
N VAL A 948 6.65 -15.48 -5.79
CA VAL A 948 7.62 -15.56 -4.69
C VAL A 948 8.79 -16.47 -5.01
N VAL A 949 9.92 -16.18 -4.39
CA VAL A 949 11.11 -17.04 -4.32
C VAL A 949 11.32 -17.44 -2.87
N ILE A 950 11.60 -18.72 -2.63
CA ILE A 950 11.77 -19.28 -1.29
C ILE A 950 13.24 -19.64 -1.11
N ILE A 951 13.88 -19.05 -0.10
CA ILE A 951 15.28 -19.33 0.24
C ILE A 951 15.40 -19.86 1.67
N ALA A 952 16.45 -20.65 1.90
CA ALA A 952 16.85 -21.09 3.22
C ALA A 952 18.33 -20.77 3.50
N ILE A 953 18.65 -20.37 4.73
CA ILE A 953 20.00 -20.02 5.19
C ILE A 953 20.29 -20.80 6.47
N ALA A 954 21.47 -21.42 6.54
CA ALA A 954 21.91 -22.21 7.67
C ALA A 954 21.93 -21.40 8.97
N ALA A 955 21.33 -21.94 10.02
CA ALA A 955 21.29 -21.32 11.33
C ALA A 955 22.66 -21.29 12.01
N SER A 956 22.83 -20.34 12.93
CA SER A 956 24.00 -20.31 13.82
C SER A 956 24.10 -21.59 14.66
N PRO A 957 25.31 -22.14 14.84
CA PRO A 957 25.54 -23.29 15.72
C PRO A 957 25.07 -23.07 17.16
N ARG A 958 24.87 -21.82 17.60
CA ARG A 958 24.30 -21.49 18.93
C ARG A 958 22.92 -22.13 19.19
N TRP A 959 22.21 -22.51 18.13
CA TRP A 959 20.94 -23.22 18.22
C TRP A 959 21.08 -24.75 18.14
N THR A 960 22.18 -25.26 17.59
CA THR A 960 22.34 -26.67 17.24
C THR A 960 23.47 -27.37 18.00
N ASP A 961 24.31 -26.62 18.72
CA ASP A 961 25.46 -27.12 19.47
C ASP A 961 25.09 -27.80 20.81
N THR A 962 23.85 -27.60 21.26
CA THR A 962 23.30 -28.18 22.49
C THR A 962 21.92 -28.77 22.24
N GLU A 963 21.57 -29.80 23.03
CA GLU A 963 20.22 -30.39 23.00
C GLU A 963 19.15 -29.35 23.36
N ARG A 964 19.44 -28.50 24.34
CA ARG A 964 18.55 -27.42 24.78
C ARG A 964 18.34 -26.38 23.68
N GLY A 965 19.36 -26.09 22.87
CA GLY A 965 19.25 -25.26 21.68
C GLY A 965 18.19 -25.81 20.72
N MET A 966 18.25 -27.11 20.42
CA MET A 966 17.25 -27.75 19.55
C MET A 966 15.85 -27.83 20.18
N GLN A 967 15.75 -28.03 21.50
CA GLN A 967 14.46 -28.01 22.21
C GLN A 967 13.77 -26.64 22.16
N LEU A 968 14.54 -25.55 22.17
CA LEU A 968 14.02 -24.18 22.15
C LEU A 968 13.88 -23.62 20.72
N GLY A 969 14.84 -23.91 19.84
CA GLY A 969 14.96 -23.32 18.51
C GLY A 969 14.58 -24.23 17.35
N GLY A 970 14.30 -25.52 17.58
CA GLY A 970 13.94 -26.48 16.54
C GLY A 970 12.43 -26.59 16.25
N PRO A 971 12.01 -27.49 15.33
CA PRO A 971 10.63 -27.55 14.84
C PRO A 971 9.57 -27.82 15.93
N GLY A 972 9.90 -28.64 16.92
CA GLY A 972 9.01 -28.93 18.05
C GLY A 972 8.63 -27.70 18.88
N SER A 973 9.50 -26.69 18.99
CA SER A 973 9.17 -25.45 19.72
C SER A 973 8.12 -24.58 19.01
N MET A 974 8.00 -24.78 17.69
CA MET A 974 6.98 -24.18 16.83
C MET A 974 5.67 -25.00 16.78
N GLY A 975 5.63 -26.17 17.44
CA GLY A 975 4.47 -27.06 17.50
C GLY A 975 4.46 -28.18 16.45
N PHE A 976 5.61 -28.47 15.83
CA PHE A 976 5.78 -29.49 14.79
C PHE A 976 6.77 -30.56 15.26
N ASP A 977 6.37 -31.36 16.26
CA ASP A 977 7.21 -32.38 16.90
C ASP A 977 7.56 -33.55 15.97
N GLU A 978 6.76 -33.75 14.93
CA GLU A 978 6.95 -34.77 13.90
C GLU A 978 8.06 -34.42 12.88
N VAL A 979 8.46 -33.16 12.79
CA VAL A 979 9.46 -32.68 11.83
C VAL A 979 10.86 -32.84 12.40
N LYS A 980 11.67 -33.70 11.77
CA LYS A 980 13.09 -33.87 12.13
C LYS A 980 13.95 -32.81 11.45
N TYR A 981 14.68 -32.03 12.25
CA TYR A 981 15.64 -31.05 11.74
C TYR A 981 16.78 -31.73 10.97
N THR A 982 17.02 -31.23 9.76
CA THR A 982 18.20 -31.52 8.94
C THR A 982 18.77 -30.18 8.48
N PRO A 983 20.03 -29.83 8.80
CA PRO A 983 20.62 -28.57 8.39
C PRO A 983 20.62 -28.44 6.85
N ILE A 984 20.24 -27.27 6.35
CA ILE A 984 20.31 -26.97 4.91
C ILE A 984 21.76 -26.89 4.41
N GLY A 985 22.69 -26.56 5.29
CA GLY A 985 24.10 -26.35 4.96
C GLY A 985 24.96 -26.12 6.20
N LYS A 986 26.18 -25.63 5.98
CA LYS A 986 27.11 -25.22 7.03
C LYS A 986 26.97 -23.73 7.29
N TYR A 987 26.86 -23.35 8.56
CA TYR A 987 26.88 -21.94 8.94
C TYR A 987 28.19 -21.27 8.52
N SER A 988 28.08 -20.14 7.81
CA SER A 988 29.19 -19.24 7.53
C SER A 988 29.10 -18.04 8.45
N LYS A 989 30.21 -17.70 9.13
CA LYS A 989 30.28 -16.48 9.93
C LYS A 989 30.07 -15.26 9.00
N PRO A 990 29.16 -14.33 9.34
CA PRO A 990 28.96 -13.14 8.53
C PRO A 990 30.23 -12.32 8.34
N ARG A 991 30.40 -11.73 7.16
CA ARG A 991 31.49 -10.80 6.87
C ARG A 991 31.24 -9.49 7.60
N SER A 992 32.10 -9.12 8.54
CA SER A 992 31.93 -7.90 9.31
C SER A 992 32.17 -6.65 8.45
N ILE A 993 31.23 -5.71 8.44
CA ILE A 993 31.42 -4.40 7.79
C ILE A 993 32.60 -3.65 8.41
N ILE A 994 32.76 -3.76 9.73
CA ILE A 994 33.83 -3.10 10.46
C ILE A 994 35.20 -3.63 10.04
N GLU A 995 35.34 -4.95 9.86
CA GLU A 995 36.62 -5.56 9.44
C GLU A 995 36.91 -5.37 7.94
N VAL A 996 35.88 -5.31 7.10
CA VAL A 996 36.04 -5.17 5.64
C VAL A 996 36.39 -3.74 5.23
N PHE A 997 35.87 -2.73 5.93
CA PHE A 997 35.98 -1.32 5.54
C PHE A 997 36.77 -0.43 6.52
N GLY A 998 37.19 -0.94 7.68
CA GLY A 998 37.77 -0.16 8.79
C GLY A 998 39.17 -0.53 9.23
#